data_AF-A0AA88N120-F1
#
_entry.id   AF-A0AA88N120-F1
#
_cell.length_a   1.000
_cell.length_b   1.000
_cell.length_c   1.000
_cell.angle_alpha   90.00
_cell.angle_beta   90.00
_cell.angle_gamma   90.00
#
_symmetry.space_group_name_H-M   'P 1'
#
loop_
_entity.id
_entity.type
_entity.pdbx_description
1 polymer ?
#
loop_
_entity_poly.entity_id
_entity_poly.type
_entity_poly.pdbx_seq_one_letter_code
_entity_poly.pdbx_strand_id
1 'polypeptide(L)'
;MQVVWGLDEVTLLNPPKEPLPGHHLKILYSCDEPATVLLDCTVSFDTGITSTLLLRQWRCVPGEPKVTTVVLNLPDWLVYQADGIVPDSEWVLSCILRASVRYSGFDDTELYVAAKDVALLQPLPFYSRPVKQHQLCFPWSAQMLQLTQQLSPKKCPVEQETVHLLSSIYASTGENFGITKTLQPYSSDVLENLRVKGISFPWCMFSIWIFLTRKCQESMCGIFHHINSQNNYATPAVFLTNSGQLHIQMTRGSKESTAFLSPFKVPLGEWCQLSLMLQGKLVRVSMVCVDKEQRTIRSTERVLGHSVVLDDTQGYFVIGGGKFTKGVEGFFGPVVYYRNRIAPLSMSEVDIPDIVRAVNLTGWLQTCQEFRLEMNAKISGYSLRMAEAENCFDTFHTWMLQDRLRLKSQCEAWEAAVAHRREAAKLAKLLASKYRGGRVSLPAVGRALYSLSLHKLSKGSSSGVVSRILPLLLQAGCLADNRALHMLSVLYSTGLGVKKQPNKAFLLALLAAQRDYRLALLHLGHLHHQGLNGASADPDLAYGYYANIAKQTTLDRHSPSPHQTFVEAVYLHKDDMLRVQTNEDHHIFHWLKLQARRGAAHAEQTLARMLFWGQQGVSPNIQQAVRHYERGAVQWEEPESMYDYGVVLLRGHGVEKDIPKAVTFLKKAMDKGFVPAINALAWYYEQFERDYEKAVQLWERADLLKSPDAALNLAVMYSQGRYPGKAADQYMAYKYYLKSAERGHIRAAIQLADIWTVGIPGLVNRRPSDAVLWAKWAAEHNGYLGTVLRKALDSYLRSDMFNSLLYYMMAAELGYAVAQFNVAYLCDQNTGSFLDLTFAAHCMWTYYNLTIQSRNPDTYALIRMGDLLYEGQGDRQKDLYSAAEMYKQAALRKNPQGWYNLGLLAEEGYRLPLSVLIDLGLSDLYLADESLLLNALYKRCRDSEDTDSYLPCSLALYNVYLQSFQKHYSAAIKFSTAVAVVAAPTIFLIIGGVLRRRVLSVS
;
A
#
# COMPACT_ATOMS: atom_id res chain seq x y z
N MET A 1 -43.98 -63.64 46.86
CA MET A 1 -42.78 -63.72 46.01
C MET A 1 -42.78 -62.51 45.09
N GLN A 2 -42.12 -61.42 45.51
CA GLN A 2 -41.80 -60.33 44.60
C GLN A 2 -40.58 -60.77 43.79
N VAL A 3 -40.79 -61.07 42.51
CA VAL A 3 -39.70 -61.27 41.56
C VAL A 3 -39.03 -59.90 41.41
N VAL A 4 -37.82 -59.77 41.96
CA VAL A 4 -36.94 -58.65 41.66
C VAL A 4 -36.44 -58.93 40.24
N TRP A 5 -36.93 -58.16 39.28
CA TRP A 5 -36.38 -58.15 37.93
C TRP A 5 -34.92 -57.70 38.05
N GLY A 6 -34.00 -58.45 37.45
CA GLY A 6 -32.61 -58.04 37.41
C GLY A 6 -32.53 -56.76 36.57
N LEU A 7 -31.63 -55.87 36.94
CA LEU A 7 -31.33 -54.76 36.03
C LEU A 7 -30.19 -55.25 35.15
N ASP A 8 -30.36 -55.14 33.83
CA ASP A 8 -29.25 -55.32 32.89
C ASP A 8 -28.10 -54.40 33.34
N GLU A 9 -26.91 -54.97 33.53
CA GLU A 9 -25.75 -54.23 34.00
C GLU A 9 -24.59 -54.45 33.03
N VAL A 10 -23.83 -53.39 32.76
CA VAL A 10 -22.52 -53.46 32.09
C VAL A 10 -21.62 -52.43 32.74
N THR A 11 -20.45 -52.84 33.24
CA THR A 11 -19.45 -51.92 33.78
C THR A 11 -18.03 -52.29 33.34
N LEU A 12 -17.25 -51.26 33.00
CA LEU A 12 -15.83 -51.32 32.64
C LEU A 12 -14.99 -51.22 33.92
N LEU A 13 -14.37 -52.33 34.35
CA LEU A 13 -13.71 -52.39 35.66
C LEU A 13 -12.30 -51.78 35.67
N ASN A 14 -11.57 -51.84 34.55
CA ASN A 14 -10.19 -51.35 34.43
C ASN A 14 -9.87 -50.73 33.06
N PRO A 15 -10.66 -49.74 32.58
CA PRO A 15 -10.35 -49.07 31.32
C PRO A 15 -8.96 -48.39 31.39
N PRO A 16 -8.12 -48.52 30.36
CA PRO A 16 -6.83 -47.85 30.35
C PRO A 16 -7.04 -46.33 30.22
N LYS A 17 -6.07 -45.53 30.69
CA LYS A 17 -6.14 -44.06 30.55
C LYS A 17 -5.82 -43.61 29.13
N GLU A 18 -5.03 -44.39 28.40
CA GLU A 18 -4.51 -44.11 27.06
C GLU A 18 -4.73 -45.34 26.15
N PRO A 19 -4.80 -45.17 24.81
CA PRO A 19 -4.92 -46.29 23.89
C PRO A 19 -3.61 -47.08 23.83
N LEU A 20 -3.55 -48.16 24.61
CA LEU A 20 -2.39 -49.05 24.71
C LEU A 20 -2.58 -50.32 23.86
N PRO A 21 -1.51 -50.87 23.26
CA PRO A 21 -1.60 -52.10 22.51
C PRO A 21 -1.84 -53.29 23.45
N GLY A 22 -2.82 -54.14 23.13
CA GLY A 22 -3.01 -55.43 23.79
C GLY A 22 -3.46 -55.36 25.25
N HIS A 23 -4.05 -54.26 25.71
CA HIS A 23 -4.52 -54.12 27.09
C HIS A 23 -5.65 -55.12 27.41
N HIS A 24 -5.56 -55.78 28.57
CA HIS A 24 -6.57 -56.72 29.05
C HIS A 24 -7.67 -55.99 29.85
N LEU A 25 -8.81 -55.76 29.20
CA LEU A 25 -9.98 -55.10 29.77
C LEU A 25 -10.94 -56.10 30.41
N LYS A 26 -11.31 -55.88 31.67
CA LYS A 26 -12.30 -56.65 32.41
C LYS A 26 -13.65 -55.93 32.35
N ILE A 27 -14.67 -56.63 31.90
CA ILE A 27 -16.04 -56.12 31.73
C ILE A 27 -16.96 -57.00 32.55
N LEU A 28 -17.66 -56.39 33.51
CA LEU A 28 -18.75 -57.01 34.27
C LEU A 28 -20.04 -56.79 33.48
N TYR A 29 -20.83 -57.84 33.28
CA TYR A 29 -22.15 -57.68 32.67
C TYR A 29 -23.17 -58.72 33.17
N SER A 30 -24.44 -58.34 33.21
CA SER A 30 -25.60 -59.21 33.45
C SER A 30 -26.70 -58.84 32.47
N CYS A 31 -27.51 -59.83 32.09
CA CYS A 31 -28.71 -59.60 31.28
C CYS A 31 -29.87 -60.43 31.81
N ASP A 32 -31.07 -59.91 31.68
CA ASP A 32 -32.31 -60.58 32.09
C ASP A 32 -32.85 -61.53 31.01
N GLU A 33 -32.69 -61.16 29.74
CA GLU A 33 -33.04 -61.97 28.57
C GLU A 33 -31.80 -62.25 27.68
N PRO A 34 -31.85 -63.22 26.73
CA PRO A 34 -30.74 -63.46 25.81
C PRO A 34 -30.40 -62.21 24.99
N ALA A 35 -29.24 -61.60 25.28
CA ALA A 35 -28.82 -60.33 24.70
C ALA A 35 -27.45 -60.44 24.01
N THR A 36 -27.01 -59.37 23.36
CA THR A 36 -25.64 -59.24 22.83
C THR A 36 -24.89 -58.15 23.58
N VAL A 37 -23.74 -58.48 24.16
CA VAL A 37 -22.80 -57.50 24.70
C VAL A 37 -21.89 -57.05 23.57
N LEU A 38 -21.78 -55.74 23.40
CA LEU A 38 -21.10 -55.11 22.29
C LEU A 38 -20.13 -54.05 22.81
N LEU A 39 -18.86 -54.19 22.42
CA LEU A 39 -17.75 -53.32 22.77
C LEU A 39 -17.28 -52.56 21.53
N ASP A 40 -17.48 -51.25 21.53
CA ASP A 40 -17.06 -50.32 20.46
C ASP A 40 -16.01 -49.33 21.00
N CYS A 41 -15.07 -48.84 20.17
CA CYS A 41 -14.44 -47.53 20.38
C CYS A 41 -14.96 -46.55 19.34
N THR A 42 -15.49 -45.42 19.80
CA THR A 42 -15.80 -44.29 18.94
C THR A 42 -14.64 -43.32 18.96
N VAL A 43 -13.94 -43.21 17.83
CA VAL A 43 -12.81 -42.30 17.64
C VAL A 43 -13.34 -41.02 17.01
N SER A 44 -13.02 -39.88 17.61
CA SER A 44 -13.28 -38.56 17.04
C SER A 44 -11.98 -37.99 16.50
N PHE A 45 -11.97 -37.62 15.23
CA PHE A 45 -10.83 -36.99 14.58
C PHE A 45 -10.92 -35.46 14.68
N ASP A 46 -9.78 -34.80 14.53
CA ASP A 46 -9.68 -33.34 14.46
C ASP A 46 -10.42 -32.71 13.27
N THR A 47 -10.68 -33.49 12.23
CA THR A 47 -11.55 -33.16 11.08
C THR A 47 -13.04 -33.13 11.42
N GLY A 48 -13.42 -33.49 12.65
CA GLY A 48 -14.82 -33.60 13.09
C GLY A 48 -15.52 -34.89 12.63
N ILE A 49 -14.82 -35.77 11.91
CA ILE A 49 -15.30 -37.12 11.58
C ILE A 49 -15.29 -37.96 12.85
N THR A 50 -16.35 -38.75 13.03
CA THR A 50 -16.38 -39.78 14.09
C THR A 50 -16.47 -41.14 13.43
N SER A 51 -15.62 -42.07 13.85
CA SER A 51 -15.65 -43.45 13.38
C SER A 51 -15.88 -44.37 14.55
N THR A 52 -16.91 -45.19 14.46
CA THR A 52 -17.24 -46.20 15.46
C THR A 52 -16.66 -47.54 15.02
N LEU A 53 -15.69 -48.03 15.78
CA LEU A 53 -15.00 -49.30 15.53
C LEU A 53 -15.55 -50.36 16.46
N LEU A 54 -16.17 -51.40 15.90
CA LEU A 54 -16.58 -52.58 16.65
C LEU A 54 -15.33 -53.38 17.04
N LEU A 55 -15.02 -53.44 18.33
CA LEU A 55 -13.86 -54.15 18.84
C LEU A 55 -14.19 -55.62 19.11
N ARG A 56 -15.36 -55.89 19.71
CA ARG A 56 -15.79 -57.26 20.05
C ARG A 56 -17.30 -57.32 20.30
N GLN A 57 -17.92 -58.46 19.99
CA GLN A 57 -19.30 -58.78 20.36
C GLN A 57 -19.40 -60.22 20.85
N TRP A 58 -20.27 -60.48 21.83
CA TRP A 58 -20.55 -61.83 22.32
C TRP A 58 -21.96 -61.92 22.92
N ARG A 59 -22.48 -63.14 23.05
CA ARG A 59 -23.83 -63.37 23.60
C ARG A 59 -23.82 -63.30 25.12
N CYS A 60 -24.84 -62.63 25.66
CA CYS A 60 -25.18 -62.62 27.07
C CYS A 60 -26.24 -63.68 27.34
N VAL A 61 -25.99 -64.54 28.32
CA VAL A 61 -26.95 -65.55 28.77
C VAL A 61 -27.54 -65.08 30.10
N PRO A 62 -28.87 -65.14 30.29
CA PRO A 62 -29.53 -64.71 31.51
C PRO A 62 -28.92 -65.34 32.77
N GLY A 63 -28.72 -64.53 33.82
CA GLY A 63 -28.22 -65.01 35.11
C GLY A 63 -27.33 -64.01 35.85
N GLU A 64 -26.61 -64.49 36.87
CA GLU A 64 -25.73 -63.67 37.71
C GLU A 64 -24.62 -62.95 36.91
N PRO A 65 -24.19 -61.76 37.38
CA PRO A 65 -23.24 -60.92 36.67
C PRO A 65 -21.89 -61.63 36.44
N LYS A 66 -21.42 -61.63 35.20
CA LYS A 66 -20.18 -62.30 34.76
C LYS A 66 -19.11 -61.27 34.45
N VAL A 67 -17.87 -61.55 34.88
CA VAL A 67 -16.68 -60.79 34.48
C VAL A 67 -15.99 -61.51 33.33
N THR A 68 -15.85 -60.85 32.19
CA THR A 68 -15.06 -61.35 31.05
C THR A 68 -13.84 -60.47 30.82
N THR A 69 -12.73 -61.10 30.44
CA THR A 69 -11.49 -60.39 30.09
C THR A 69 -11.34 -60.39 28.57
N VAL A 70 -11.27 -59.20 27.97
CA VAL A 70 -11.16 -58.97 26.54
C VAL A 70 -9.84 -58.25 26.24
N VAL A 71 -9.09 -58.73 25.25
CA VAL A 71 -7.92 -58.02 24.73
C VAL A 71 -8.39 -56.88 23.83
N LEU A 72 -8.02 -55.65 24.16
CA LEU A 72 -8.31 -54.46 23.36
C LEU A 72 -7.39 -54.39 22.13
N ASN A 73 -7.91 -54.82 20.99
CA ASN A 73 -7.24 -54.70 19.69
C ASN A 73 -7.64 -53.39 19.01
N LEU A 74 -7.04 -52.28 19.45
CA LEU A 74 -7.21 -50.99 18.81
C LEU A 74 -6.41 -50.94 17.49
N PRO A 75 -6.83 -50.15 16.48
CA PRO A 75 -6.11 -50.04 15.21
C PRO A 75 -4.69 -49.52 15.38
N ASP A 76 -3.77 -50.00 14.54
CA ASP A 76 -2.36 -49.62 14.63
C ASP A 76 -2.13 -48.11 14.51
N TRP A 77 -2.86 -47.43 13.62
CA TRP A 77 -2.78 -45.99 13.44
C TRP A 77 -3.24 -45.19 14.67
N LEU A 78 -4.03 -45.77 15.58
CA LEU A 78 -4.46 -45.10 16.81
C LEU A 78 -3.43 -45.22 17.93
N VAL A 79 -2.67 -46.32 17.93
CA VAL A 79 -1.79 -46.73 19.03
C VAL A 79 -0.33 -46.45 18.74
N TYR A 80 0.12 -46.64 17.50
CA TYR A 80 1.52 -46.55 17.11
C TYR A 80 1.81 -45.30 16.27
N GLN A 81 3.08 -44.90 16.24
CA GLN A 81 3.57 -43.89 15.30
C GLN A 81 3.53 -44.46 13.87
N ALA A 82 3.19 -43.62 12.88
CA ALA A 82 3.24 -44.05 11.48
C ALA A 82 4.68 -44.29 11.05
N ASP A 83 4.84 -45.33 10.25
CA ASP A 83 6.10 -45.73 9.62
C ASP A 83 5.79 -46.21 8.19
N GLY A 84 6.78 -46.68 7.44
CA GLY A 84 6.52 -47.12 6.06
C GLY A 84 5.47 -48.26 5.92
N ILE A 85 4.99 -48.85 7.02
CA ILE A 85 4.02 -49.96 7.08
C ILE A 85 2.73 -49.54 7.82
N VAL A 86 2.84 -48.81 8.94
CA VAL A 86 1.70 -48.22 9.66
C VAL A 86 1.30 -46.93 8.94
N PRO A 87 0.07 -46.83 8.37
CA PRO A 87 -0.34 -45.66 7.62
C PRO A 87 -0.30 -44.38 8.47
N ASP A 88 -0.07 -43.24 7.82
CA ASP A 88 -0.11 -41.91 8.44
C ASP A 88 -1.39 -41.76 9.26
N SER A 89 -1.23 -41.50 10.56
CA SER A 89 -2.36 -41.41 11.47
C SER A 89 -2.88 -39.98 11.59
N GLU A 90 -4.18 -39.80 11.41
CA GLU A 90 -4.84 -38.51 11.64
C GLU A 90 -4.81 -38.11 13.14
N TRP A 91 -4.97 -36.81 13.42
CA TRP A 91 -5.01 -36.31 14.78
C TRP A 91 -6.32 -36.73 15.45
N VAL A 92 -6.20 -37.59 16.47
CA VAL A 92 -7.35 -38.08 17.23
C VAL A 92 -7.62 -37.15 18.40
N LEU A 93 -8.84 -36.62 18.48
CA LEU A 93 -9.32 -35.76 19.57
C LEU A 93 -9.73 -36.57 20.80
N SER A 94 -10.41 -37.69 20.58
CA SER A 94 -10.85 -38.58 21.64
C SER A 94 -11.05 -40.00 21.11
N CYS A 95 -10.76 -41.03 21.92
CA CYS A 95 -11.36 -42.35 21.75
C CYS A 95 -12.23 -42.61 22.97
N ILE A 96 -13.48 -42.94 22.73
CA ILE A 96 -14.43 -43.27 23.77
C ILE A 96 -14.73 -44.76 23.62
N LEU A 97 -14.36 -45.53 24.63
CA LEU A 97 -14.69 -46.94 24.72
C LEU A 97 -16.11 -47.09 25.28
N ARG A 98 -16.97 -47.83 24.58
CA ARG A 98 -18.37 -48.05 24.98
C ARG A 98 -18.65 -49.54 25.04
N ALA A 99 -19.05 -50.02 26.21
CA ALA A 99 -19.64 -51.35 26.36
C ALA A 99 -21.16 -51.20 26.51
N SER A 100 -21.92 -52.02 25.78
CA SER A 100 -23.39 -51.98 25.80
C SER A 100 -24.01 -53.36 25.70
N VAL A 101 -25.07 -53.63 26.45
CA VAL A 101 -25.96 -54.78 26.27
C VAL A 101 -27.10 -54.36 25.36
N ARG A 102 -27.33 -55.13 24.29
CA ARG A 102 -28.38 -54.85 23.31
C ARG A 102 -29.25 -56.07 23.01
N TYR A 103 -30.55 -55.83 22.81
CA TYR A 103 -31.54 -56.83 22.40
C TYR A 103 -31.94 -56.62 20.94
N SER A 104 -32.21 -57.69 20.20
CA SER A 104 -32.80 -57.63 18.86
C SER A 104 -34.24 -57.13 18.95
N GLY A 105 -34.54 -56.01 18.28
CA GLY A 105 -35.91 -55.49 18.16
C GLY A 105 -36.80 -56.38 17.28
N PHE A 106 -38.10 -56.08 17.26
CA PHE A 106 -39.11 -56.84 16.49
C PHE A 106 -38.91 -56.81 14.97
N ASP A 107 -38.22 -55.78 14.44
CA ASP A 107 -37.60 -55.79 13.12
C ASP A 107 -36.11 -56.09 13.32
N ASP A 108 -35.60 -57.17 12.73
CA ASP A 108 -34.24 -57.75 12.88
C ASP A 108 -33.05 -56.80 12.55
N THR A 109 -33.30 -55.50 12.39
CA THR A 109 -32.31 -54.48 12.02
C THR A 109 -32.01 -53.44 13.11
N GLU A 110 -32.87 -53.25 14.12
CA GLU A 110 -32.64 -52.27 15.20
C GLU A 110 -32.40 -52.96 16.56
N LEU A 111 -31.19 -52.80 17.10
CA LEU A 111 -30.77 -53.33 18.40
C LEU A 111 -31.04 -52.30 19.52
N TYR A 112 -31.98 -52.58 20.44
CA TYR A 112 -32.29 -51.72 21.59
C TYR A 112 -31.21 -51.83 22.67
N VAL A 113 -30.73 -50.70 23.22
CA VAL A 113 -29.66 -50.66 24.25
C VAL A 113 -30.26 -50.65 25.66
N ALA A 114 -30.03 -51.72 26.43
CA ALA A 114 -30.61 -51.86 27.77
C ALA A 114 -29.68 -51.39 28.90
N ALA A 115 -28.37 -51.61 28.76
CA ALA A 115 -27.35 -51.11 29.69
C ALA A 115 -26.12 -50.61 28.91
N LYS A 116 -25.47 -49.54 29.40
CA LYS A 116 -24.26 -49.00 28.78
C LYS A 116 -23.30 -48.42 29.81
N ASP A 117 -22.01 -48.59 29.57
CA ASP A 117 -20.94 -47.91 30.29
C ASP A 117 -19.88 -47.39 29.31
N VAL A 118 -19.22 -46.29 29.69
CA VAL A 118 -18.38 -45.49 28.81
C VAL A 118 -17.10 -45.08 29.52
N ALA A 119 -15.96 -45.33 28.90
CA ALA A 119 -14.65 -44.86 29.36
C ALA A 119 -13.96 -43.99 28.31
N LEU A 120 -13.37 -42.88 28.75
CA LEU A 120 -12.60 -41.97 27.89
C LEU A 120 -11.12 -42.37 27.87
N LEU A 121 -10.59 -42.63 26.68
CA LEU A 121 -9.17 -42.86 26.43
C LEU A 121 -8.56 -41.56 25.91
N GLN A 122 -7.50 -41.06 26.55
CA GLN A 122 -6.75 -39.90 26.08
C GLN A 122 -5.73 -40.34 25.03
N PRO A 123 -5.91 -40.01 23.74
CA PRO A 123 -4.94 -40.36 22.70
C PRO A 123 -3.64 -39.55 22.85
N LEU A 124 -2.50 -40.21 22.65
CA LEU A 124 -1.20 -39.54 22.63
C LEU A 124 -0.98 -38.77 21.31
N PRO A 125 -0.26 -37.62 21.33
CA PRO A 125 0.20 -36.95 20.13
C PRO A 125 1.00 -37.90 19.23
N PHE A 126 0.93 -37.71 17.91
CA PHE A 126 1.53 -38.60 16.90
C PHE A 126 2.98 -39.03 17.21
N TYR A 127 3.84 -38.07 17.52
CA TYR A 127 5.27 -38.29 17.81
C TYR A 127 5.55 -38.86 19.21
N SER A 128 4.55 -38.88 20.09
CA SER A 128 4.66 -39.42 21.44
C SER A 128 4.17 -40.86 21.54
N ARG A 129 3.66 -41.43 20.45
CA ARG A 129 3.18 -42.82 20.39
C ARG A 129 4.36 -43.80 20.30
N PRO A 130 4.22 -45.02 20.84
CA PRO A 130 5.23 -46.06 20.68
C PRO A 130 5.43 -46.45 19.21
N VAL A 131 6.64 -46.86 18.85
CA VAL A 131 6.96 -47.41 17.52
C VAL A 131 6.55 -48.88 17.47
N LYS A 132 5.88 -49.31 16.39
CA LYS A 132 5.49 -50.71 16.22
C LYS A 132 6.69 -51.57 15.80
N GLN A 133 6.94 -52.66 16.51
CA GLN A 133 7.94 -53.65 16.10
C GLN A 133 7.32 -54.59 15.05
N HIS A 134 7.68 -54.40 13.78
CA HIS A 134 7.21 -55.26 12.69
C HIS A 134 8.02 -56.56 12.64
N GLN A 135 7.36 -57.72 12.77
CA GLN A 135 7.99 -59.03 12.54
C GLN A 135 8.07 -59.31 11.03
N LEU A 136 9.15 -58.85 10.39
CA LEU A 136 9.36 -59.03 8.95
C LEU A 136 10.33 -60.18 8.70
N CYS A 137 9.92 -61.15 7.88
CA CYS A 137 10.77 -62.28 7.47
C CYS A 137 11.43 -62.01 6.10
N PHE A 138 12.77 -61.83 6.11
CA PHE A 138 13.77 -61.88 5.00
C PHE A 138 13.91 -60.70 4.00
N PRO A 139 15.04 -60.67 3.23
CA PRO A 139 16.31 -60.01 3.50
C PRO A 139 16.32 -58.53 3.05
N TRP A 140 16.44 -57.62 4.01
CA TRP A 140 15.95 -56.24 3.92
C TRP A 140 17.00 -55.16 3.59
N SER A 141 18.26 -55.51 3.33
CA SER A 141 19.37 -54.54 3.45
C SER A 141 19.39 -53.44 2.37
N ALA A 142 19.04 -53.73 1.12
CA ALA A 142 19.13 -52.75 0.02
C ALA A 142 17.96 -51.76 -0.01
N GLN A 143 16.73 -52.24 0.25
CA GLN A 143 15.54 -51.39 0.35
C GLN A 143 15.57 -50.51 1.61
N MET A 144 16.17 -51.00 2.70
CA MET A 144 16.29 -50.23 3.94
C MET A 144 17.34 -49.12 3.84
N LEU A 145 18.36 -49.25 2.97
CA LEU A 145 19.31 -48.17 2.67
C LEU A 145 18.68 -47.01 1.88
N GLN A 146 17.74 -47.31 0.96
CA GLN A 146 16.94 -46.28 0.27
C GLN A 146 15.92 -45.62 1.20
N LEU A 147 15.25 -46.40 2.06
CA LEU A 147 14.31 -45.88 3.05
C LEU A 147 15.04 -45.06 4.13
N THR A 148 16.24 -45.44 4.58
CA THR A 148 17.02 -44.68 5.59
C THR A 148 17.55 -43.35 5.07
N GLN A 149 17.84 -43.22 3.77
CA GLN A 149 18.11 -41.91 3.16
C GLN A 149 16.86 -41.01 3.10
N GLN A 150 15.66 -41.58 2.97
CA GLN A 150 14.38 -40.84 3.07
C GLN A 150 13.98 -40.54 4.52
N LEU A 151 14.37 -41.39 5.49
CA LEU A 151 14.15 -41.24 6.93
C LEU A 151 15.21 -40.39 7.63
N SER A 152 16.27 -39.99 6.92
CA SER A 152 17.21 -39.00 7.43
C SER A 152 16.42 -37.73 7.76
N PRO A 153 16.50 -37.19 8.99
CA PRO A 153 15.64 -36.10 9.41
C PRO A 153 15.93 -34.89 8.52
N LYS A 154 15.10 -34.69 7.49
CA LYS A 154 15.00 -33.41 6.79
C LYS A 154 14.73 -32.42 7.90
N LYS A 155 15.66 -31.49 8.15
CA LYS A 155 15.40 -30.36 9.06
C LYS A 155 14.10 -29.74 8.57
N CYS A 156 13.03 -29.90 9.35
CA CYS A 156 11.73 -29.36 8.97
C CYS A 156 11.92 -27.85 8.79
N PRO A 157 11.53 -27.28 7.65
CA PRO A 157 11.51 -25.83 7.53
C PRO A 157 10.61 -25.29 8.66
N VAL A 158 11.09 -24.26 9.36
CA VAL A 158 10.31 -23.59 10.40
C VAL A 158 9.17 -22.86 9.68
N GLU A 159 7.96 -23.40 9.76
CA GLU A 159 6.76 -22.77 9.22
C GLU A 159 6.07 -21.93 10.30
N GLN A 160 5.67 -20.72 9.93
CA GLN A 160 4.93 -19.84 10.82
C GLN A 160 3.45 -20.23 10.81
N GLU A 161 2.94 -20.68 11.95
CA GLU A 161 1.52 -20.99 12.15
C GLU A 161 0.64 -19.72 12.25
N THR A 162 1.28 -18.54 12.29
CA THR A 162 0.64 -17.23 12.38
C THR A 162 0.87 -16.44 11.10
N VAL A 163 -0.19 -15.83 10.59
CA VAL A 163 -0.15 -14.94 9.43
C VAL A 163 -0.52 -13.54 9.88
N HIS A 164 0.41 -12.61 9.70
CA HIS A 164 0.15 -11.18 9.92
C HIS A 164 -0.54 -10.61 8.67
N LEU A 165 -1.87 -10.51 8.73
CA LEU A 165 -2.66 -9.88 7.67
C LEU A 165 -2.46 -8.35 7.66
N LEU A 166 -2.18 -7.75 8.81
CA LEU A 166 -1.80 -6.35 8.94
C LEU A 166 -0.80 -6.21 10.09
N SER A 167 0.36 -5.61 9.84
CA SER A 167 1.41 -5.38 10.84
C SER A 167 1.45 -3.94 11.37
N SER A 168 0.89 -2.98 10.62
CA SER A 168 0.90 -1.55 10.91
C SER A 168 -0.47 -1.03 11.35
N ILE A 169 -0.54 0.26 11.66
CA ILE A 169 -1.82 0.96 11.89
C ILE A 169 -2.39 1.43 10.55
N TYR A 170 -3.64 1.07 10.29
CA TYR A 170 -4.43 1.54 9.15
C TYR A 170 -5.49 2.55 9.60
N ALA A 171 -5.35 3.79 9.16
CA ALA A 171 -6.38 4.83 9.26
C ALA A 171 -7.53 4.57 8.27
N SER A 172 -8.62 3.99 8.78
CA SER A 172 -9.85 3.75 8.02
C SER A 172 -10.75 4.98 8.06
N THR A 173 -11.19 5.46 6.90
CA THR A 173 -11.98 6.70 6.78
C THR A 173 -13.49 6.47 6.84
N GLY A 174 -13.94 5.21 6.86
CA GLY A 174 -15.36 4.85 6.86
C GLY A 174 -15.96 4.68 5.46
N GLU A 175 -15.14 4.74 4.41
CA GLU A 175 -15.57 4.58 3.02
C GLU A 175 -15.58 3.12 2.55
N ASN A 176 -15.99 2.88 1.30
CA ASN A 176 -16.06 1.55 0.65
C ASN A 176 -14.68 1.01 0.25
N PHE A 177 -13.65 1.22 1.06
CA PHE A 177 -12.28 0.79 0.81
C PHE A 177 -11.67 0.13 2.04
N GLY A 178 -10.80 -0.83 1.76
CA GLY A 178 -10.15 -1.64 2.78
C GLY A 178 -8.95 -2.36 2.19
N ILE A 179 -8.29 -3.10 3.06
CA ILE A 179 -7.06 -3.82 2.72
C ILE A 179 -7.45 -5.23 2.31
N THR A 180 -7.08 -5.61 1.09
CA THR A 180 -7.34 -6.95 0.55
C THR A 180 -6.12 -7.84 0.76
N LYS A 181 -6.30 -8.95 1.47
CA LYS A 181 -5.25 -9.92 1.80
C LYS A 181 -5.63 -11.31 1.31
N THR A 182 -4.63 -12.04 0.83
CA THR A 182 -4.76 -13.45 0.45
C THR A 182 -3.80 -14.28 1.29
N LEU A 183 -4.11 -15.56 1.46
CA LEU A 183 -3.28 -16.49 2.21
C LEU A 183 -2.44 -17.31 1.25
N GLN A 184 -1.14 -17.40 1.55
CA GLN A 184 -0.25 -18.32 0.84
C GLN A 184 -0.43 -19.75 1.38
N PRO A 185 -0.33 -20.78 0.53
CA PRO A 185 -0.35 -22.18 0.98
C PRO A 185 0.83 -22.46 1.92
N TYR A 186 0.71 -23.52 2.73
CA TYR A 186 1.85 -24.02 3.48
C TYR A 186 2.95 -24.54 2.54
N SER A 187 4.22 -24.42 2.94
CA SER A 187 5.32 -25.06 2.19
C SER A 187 5.36 -26.58 2.41
N SER A 188 4.76 -27.06 3.49
CA SER A 188 4.61 -28.46 3.85
C SER A 188 3.33 -29.01 3.26
N ASP A 189 3.47 -30.00 2.37
CA ASP A 189 2.33 -30.71 1.77
C ASP A 189 1.44 -31.36 2.83
N VAL A 190 2.00 -31.79 3.96
CA VAL A 190 1.24 -32.37 5.07
C VAL A 190 0.34 -31.33 5.73
N LEU A 191 0.89 -30.14 6.02
CA LEU A 191 0.13 -29.05 6.63
C LEU A 191 -0.91 -28.47 5.65
N GLU A 192 -0.59 -28.42 4.36
CA GLU A 192 -1.56 -28.00 3.34
C GLU A 192 -2.70 -29.02 3.19
N ASN A 193 -2.40 -30.33 3.20
CA ASN A 193 -3.42 -31.37 3.20
C ASN A 193 -4.32 -31.30 4.44
N LEU A 194 -3.75 -31.03 5.62
CA LEU A 194 -4.51 -30.81 6.85
C LEU A 194 -5.37 -29.55 6.76
N ARG A 195 -4.87 -28.46 6.17
CA ARG A 195 -5.63 -27.23 5.92
C ARG A 195 -6.87 -27.50 5.07
N VAL A 196 -6.72 -28.24 3.96
CA VAL A 196 -7.82 -28.60 3.06
C VAL A 196 -8.84 -29.51 3.75
N LYS A 197 -8.39 -30.51 4.53
CA LYS A 197 -9.29 -31.36 5.33
C LYS A 197 -10.03 -30.59 6.43
N GLY A 198 -9.42 -29.55 6.99
CA GLY A 198 -9.98 -28.70 8.04
C GLY A 198 -11.10 -27.76 7.59
N ILE A 199 -11.36 -27.61 6.29
CA ILE A 199 -12.36 -26.66 5.76
C ILE A 199 -13.76 -26.87 6.35
N SER A 200 -14.17 -28.13 6.54
CA SER A 200 -15.49 -28.50 7.09
C SER A 200 -15.57 -28.47 8.61
N PHE A 201 -14.42 -28.38 9.29
CA PHE A 201 -14.31 -28.32 10.74
C PHE A 201 -13.12 -27.43 11.13
N PRO A 202 -13.24 -26.11 10.95
CA PRO A 202 -12.09 -25.23 11.11
C PRO A 202 -11.73 -25.04 12.57
N TRP A 203 -10.43 -24.99 12.82
CA TRP A 203 -9.86 -24.60 14.11
C TRP A 203 -8.88 -23.45 13.93
N CYS A 204 -9.34 -22.23 14.17
CA CYS A 204 -8.51 -21.04 13.96
C CYS A 204 -8.93 -19.87 14.84
N MET A 205 -8.08 -18.85 14.92
CA MET A 205 -8.38 -17.61 15.63
C MET A 205 -7.98 -16.38 14.82
N PHE A 206 -8.86 -15.40 14.72
CA PHE A 206 -8.55 -14.08 14.18
C PHE A 206 -8.45 -13.08 15.33
N SER A 207 -7.35 -12.33 15.38
CA SER A 207 -7.12 -11.25 16.36
C SER A 207 -7.01 -9.93 15.62
N ILE A 208 -7.88 -8.97 15.94
CA ILE A 208 -7.99 -7.68 15.25
C ILE A 208 -7.93 -6.57 16.29
N TRP A 209 -6.89 -5.73 16.26
CA TRP A 209 -6.87 -4.49 17.03
C TRP A 209 -7.68 -3.40 16.32
N ILE A 210 -8.56 -2.72 17.06
CA ILE A 210 -9.43 -1.69 16.52
C ILE A 210 -9.58 -0.52 17.51
N PHE A 211 -9.67 0.69 16.96
CA PHE A 211 -9.97 1.93 17.67
C PHE A 211 -11.06 2.67 16.91
N LEU A 212 -12.25 2.79 17.49
CA LEU A 212 -13.38 3.46 16.85
C LEU A 212 -13.42 4.94 17.24
N THR A 213 -13.48 5.83 16.25
CA THR A 213 -13.66 7.27 16.48
C THR A 213 -15.13 7.67 16.42
N ARG A 214 -15.93 6.95 15.62
CA ARG A 214 -17.38 7.15 15.50
C ARG A 214 -18.12 5.82 15.35
N LYS A 215 -19.41 5.86 15.66
CA LYS A 215 -20.32 4.74 15.38
C LYS A 215 -20.56 4.62 13.88
N CYS A 216 -20.90 3.43 13.43
CA CYS A 216 -21.32 3.18 12.05
C CYS A 216 -22.54 4.06 11.70
N GLN A 217 -22.46 4.78 10.58
CA GLN A 217 -23.55 5.65 10.10
C GLN A 217 -24.61 4.85 9.32
N GLU A 218 -24.22 3.72 8.74
CA GLU A 218 -25.12 2.80 8.03
C GLU A 218 -25.64 1.70 8.97
N SER A 219 -26.49 0.81 8.45
CA SER A 219 -26.99 -0.33 9.23
C SER A 219 -25.86 -1.25 9.68
N MET A 220 -24.86 -1.47 8.82
CA MET A 220 -23.68 -2.30 9.06
C MET A 220 -22.45 -1.71 8.37
N CYS A 221 -21.32 -1.69 9.08
CA CYS A 221 -20.02 -1.30 8.55
C CYS A 221 -19.04 -2.47 8.64
N GLY A 222 -18.23 -2.70 7.61
CA GLY A 222 -17.20 -3.73 7.56
C GLY A 222 -16.09 -3.51 8.58
N ILE A 223 -15.79 -4.55 9.36
CA ILE A 223 -14.58 -4.65 10.17
C ILE A 223 -13.60 -5.61 9.51
N PHE A 224 -14.04 -6.86 9.32
CA PHE A 224 -13.22 -7.92 8.74
C PHE A 224 -14.12 -8.96 8.09
N HIS A 225 -13.91 -9.23 6.81
CA HIS A 225 -14.77 -10.17 6.09
C HIS A 225 -14.01 -10.96 5.03
N HIS A 226 -14.37 -12.23 4.89
CA HIS A 226 -13.87 -13.10 3.84
C HIS A 226 -14.81 -13.08 2.63
N ILE A 227 -14.24 -12.94 1.43
CA ILE A 227 -14.95 -13.00 0.15
C ILE A 227 -14.44 -14.22 -0.63
N ASN A 228 -15.36 -15.11 -1.01
CA ASN A 228 -15.01 -16.32 -1.76
C ASN A 228 -14.76 -16.06 -3.25
N SER A 229 -14.40 -17.11 -4.00
CA SER A 229 -14.13 -17.03 -5.44
C SER A 229 -15.34 -16.63 -6.30
N GLN A 230 -16.57 -16.77 -5.79
CA GLN A 230 -17.79 -16.27 -6.44
C GLN A 230 -18.17 -14.86 -5.99
N ASN A 231 -17.29 -14.15 -5.29
CA ASN A 231 -17.49 -12.78 -4.81
C ASN A 231 -18.65 -12.63 -3.80
N ASN A 232 -18.93 -13.68 -3.02
CA ASN A 232 -19.91 -13.68 -1.94
C ASN A 232 -19.23 -13.61 -0.56
N TYR A 233 -19.91 -13.01 0.42
CA TYR A 233 -19.47 -13.06 1.81
C TYR A 233 -19.43 -14.50 2.32
N ALA A 234 -18.29 -14.88 2.86
CA ALA A 234 -18.00 -16.19 3.44
C ALA A 234 -17.57 -16.04 4.91
N THR A 235 -17.35 -17.18 5.56
CA THR A 235 -16.81 -17.23 6.92
C THR A 235 -15.37 -16.69 6.98
N PRO A 236 -15.01 -15.85 7.96
CA PRO A 236 -15.89 -15.06 8.82
C PRO A 236 -16.29 -13.75 8.15
N ALA A 237 -17.50 -13.26 8.45
CA ALA A 237 -17.90 -11.89 8.13
C ALA A 237 -18.30 -11.14 9.41
N VAL A 238 -17.49 -10.15 9.79
CA VAL A 238 -17.63 -9.36 11.01
C VAL A 238 -17.92 -7.91 10.64
N PHE A 239 -19.08 -7.44 11.07
CA PHE A 239 -19.56 -6.07 10.86
C PHE A 239 -19.85 -5.37 12.18
N LEU A 240 -19.84 -4.04 12.17
CA LEU A 240 -20.28 -3.18 13.26
C LEU A 240 -21.66 -2.62 12.93
N THR A 241 -22.62 -2.78 13.83
CA THR A 241 -23.94 -2.15 13.70
C THR A 241 -23.91 -0.67 14.09
N ASN A 242 -24.93 0.09 13.71
CA ASN A 242 -25.15 1.46 14.18
C ASN A 242 -25.26 1.58 15.73
N SER A 243 -25.68 0.51 16.42
CA SER A 243 -25.75 0.45 17.88
C SER A 243 -24.39 0.23 18.55
N GLY A 244 -23.37 -0.14 17.77
CA GLY A 244 -22.01 -0.47 18.23
C GLY A 244 -21.81 -1.95 18.59
N GLN A 245 -22.78 -2.82 18.30
CA GLN A 245 -22.64 -4.26 18.49
C GLN A 245 -21.93 -4.91 17.30
N LEU A 246 -21.25 -6.02 17.53
CA LEU A 246 -20.67 -6.83 16.47
C LEU A 246 -21.76 -7.72 15.88
N HIS A 247 -21.90 -7.68 14.57
CA HIS A 247 -22.70 -8.62 13.78
C HIS A 247 -21.76 -9.63 13.15
N ILE A 248 -21.87 -10.89 13.56
CA ILE A 248 -21.01 -11.98 13.14
C ILE A 248 -21.82 -12.92 12.25
N GLN A 249 -21.46 -13.02 10.98
CA GLN A 249 -22.06 -13.90 9.99
C GLN A 249 -21.08 -15.01 9.58
N MET A 250 -21.60 -16.24 9.52
CA MET A 250 -20.85 -17.47 9.20
C MET A 250 -21.64 -18.33 8.21
N THR A 251 -20.94 -19.08 7.38
CA THR A 251 -21.52 -20.06 6.45
C THR A 251 -21.47 -21.46 7.07
N ARG A 252 -22.59 -22.19 7.00
CA ARG A 252 -22.70 -23.59 7.46
C ARG A 252 -22.43 -24.58 6.33
N GLY A 253 -22.21 -25.85 6.68
CA GLY A 253 -22.04 -26.97 5.72
C GLY A 253 -23.13 -27.10 4.66
N SER A 254 -24.39 -26.71 4.96
CA SER A 254 -25.50 -26.68 4.00
C SER A 254 -25.51 -25.47 3.06
N LYS A 255 -24.45 -24.63 3.07
CA LYS A 255 -24.38 -23.30 2.42
C LYS A 255 -25.38 -22.26 2.95
N GLU A 256 -26.14 -22.56 4.00
CA GLU A 256 -26.98 -21.57 4.67
C GLU A 256 -26.14 -20.68 5.62
N SER A 257 -26.31 -19.36 5.51
CA SER A 257 -25.67 -18.40 6.41
C SER A 257 -26.41 -18.33 7.76
N THR A 258 -25.66 -18.19 8.85
CA THR A 258 -26.20 -17.84 10.18
C THR A 258 -25.50 -16.59 10.69
N ALA A 259 -26.25 -15.74 11.38
CA ALA A 259 -25.69 -14.55 12.00
C ALA A 259 -26.20 -14.36 13.43
N PHE A 260 -25.38 -13.73 14.27
CA PHE A 260 -25.77 -13.33 15.62
C PHE A 260 -25.10 -12.01 16.02
N LEU A 261 -25.69 -11.34 17.02
CA LEU A 261 -25.17 -10.09 17.58
C LEU A 261 -24.38 -10.37 18.87
N SER A 262 -23.32 -9.61 19.10
CA SER A 262 -22.61 -9.63 20.38
C SER A 262 -23.47 -9.04 21.51
N PRO A 263 -23.38 -9.57 22.74
CA PRO A 263 -24.07 -9.01 23.89
C PRO A 263 -23.42 -7.70 24.40
N PHE A 264 -22.21 -7.40 23.95
CA PHE A 264 -21.46 -6.20 24.28
C PHE A 264 -21.33 -5.27 23.06
N LYS A 265 -20.98 -4.01 23.33
CA LYS A 265 -20.73 -2.96 22.34
C LYS A 265 -19.24 -2.60 22.34
N VAL A 266 -18.70 -2.28 21.17
CA VAL A 266 -17.33 -1.77 21.06
C VAL A 266 -17.33 -0.30 21.53
N PRO A 267 -16.50 0.07 22.52
CA PRO A 267 -16.42 1.46 23.01
C PRO A 267 -15.79 2.38 21.96
N LEU A 268 -16.05 3.68 22.11
CA LEU A 268 -15.44 4.73 21.28
C LEU A 268 -14.23 5.30 22.03
N GLY A 269 -13.15 5.59 21.31
CA GLY A 269 -11.99 6.27 21.90
C GLY A 269 -11.02 5.37 22.66
N GLU A 270 -11.17 4.04 22.57
CA GLU A 270 -10.33 3.05 23.25
C GLU A 270 -9.78 2.02 22.25
N TRP A 271 -8.60 1.48 22.54
CA TRP A 271 -8.05 0.36 21.78
C TRP A 271 -8.64 -0.95 22.31
N CYS A 272 -9.24 -1.72 21.41
CA CYS A 272 -9.80 -3.02 21.71
C CYS A 272 -9.21 -4.09 20.79
N GLN A 273 -8.81 -5.22 21.37
CA GLN A 273 -8.51 -6.43 20.63
C GLN A 273 -9.78 -7.27 20.51
N LEU A 274 -10.27 -7.45 19.29
CA LEU A 274 -11.34 -8.38 18.97
C LEU A 274 -10.74 -9.73 18.60
N SER A 275 -11.15 -10.80 19.29
CA SER A 275 -10.74 -12.16 18.99
C SER A 275 -11.94 -13.00 18.58
N LEU A 276 -11.86 -13.60 17.39
CA LEU A 276 -12.85 -14.53 16.87
C LEU A 276 -12.19 -15.91 16.74
N MET A 277 -12.59 -16.83 17.62
CA MET A 277 -12.13 -18.21 17.60
C MET A 277 -13.22 -19.12 17.04
N LEU A 278 -12.84 -19.92 16.05
CA LEU A 278 -13.68 -20.95 15.43
C LEU A 278 -13.14 -22.31 15.85
N GLN A 279 -13.99 -23.15 16.41
CA GLN A 279 -13.69 -24.53 16.79
C GLN A 279 -14.85 -25.42 16.34
N GLY A 280 -14.91 -25.72 15.05
CA GLY A 280 -15.96 -26.52 14.43
C GLY A 280 -17.35 -25.89 14.58
N LYS A 281 -18.10 -26.32 15.62
CA LYS A 281 -19.45 -25.80 15.95
C LYS A 281 -19.44 -24.66 16.95
N LEU A 282 -18.35 -24.50 17.70
CA LEU A 282 -18.21 -23.48 18.73
C LEU A 282 -17.59 -22.22 18.12
N VAL A 283 -18.28 -21.09 18.28
CA VAL A 283 -17.77 -19.77 17.92
C VAL A 283 -17.63 -18.97 19.20
N ARG A 284 -16.40 -18.57 19.53
CA ARG A 284 -16.11 -17.68 20.67
C ARG A 284 -15.70 -16.32 20.15
N VAL A 285 -16.42 -15.29 20.57
CA VAL A 285 -16.08 -13.88 20.28
C VAL A 285 -15.71 -13.23 21.59
N SER A 286 -14.50 -12.69 21.67
CA SER A 286 -14.04 -11.94 22.83
C SER A 286 -13.50 -10.58 22.44
N MET A 287 -13.55 -9.66 23.39
CA MET A 287 -13.06 -8.31 23.28
C MET A 287 -12.29 -7.97 24.55
N VAL A 288 -11.06 -7.49 24.37
CA VAL A 288 -10.23 -6.93 25.45
C VAL A 288 -9.96 -5.47 25.10
N CYS A 289 -10.50 -4.53 25.88
CA CYS A 289 -10.19 -3.11 25.71
C CYS A 289 -9.28 -2.63 26.82
N VAL A 290 -8.35 -1.73 26.48
CA VAL A 290 -7.38 -1.17 27.42
C VAL A 290 -7.60 0.33 27.54
N ASP A 291 -7.94 0.79 28.76
CA ASP A 291 -8.02 2.21 29.11
C ASP A 291 -7.19 2.47 30.38
N LYS A 292 -6.17 3.35 30.28
CA LYS A 292 -5.35 3.82 31.42
C LYS A 292 -5.01 2.73 32.46
N GLU A 293 -4.55 1.57 31.98
CA GLU A 293 -4.18 0.36 32.75
C GLU A 293 -5.33 -0.56 33.22
N GLN A 294 -6.58 -0.14 33.13
CA GLN A 294 -7.74 -1.00 33.37
C GLN A 294 -8.08 -1.81 32.11
N ARG A 295 -8.19 -3.14 32.27
CA ARG A 295 -8.54 -4.07 31.19
C ARG A 295 -10.00 -4.47 31.34
N THR A 296 -10.81 -4.17 30.32
CA THR A 296 -12.20 -4.66 30.27
C THR A 296 -12.27 -5.86 29.34
N ILE A 297 -12.69 -7.00 29.88
CA ILE A 297 -12.78 -8.26 29.15
C ILE A 297 -14.25 -8.63 29.00
N ARG A 298 -14.68 -8.87 27.77
CA ARG A 298 -16.02 -9.39 27.43
C ARG A 298 -15.86 -10.58 26.51
N SER A 299 -16.57 -11.66 26.77
CA SER A 299 -16.61 -12.82 25.89
C SER A 299 -18.03 -13.36 25.73
N THR A 300 -18.28 -13.99 24.61
CA THR A 300 -19.50 -14.75 24.34
C THR A 300 -19.16 -15.99 23.55
N GLU A 301 -19.85 -17.08 23.84
CA GLU A 301 -19.71 -18.35 23.16
C GLU A 301 -21.05 -18.74 22.57
N ARG A 302 -21.02 -19.20 21.33
CA ARG A 302 -22.20 -19.68 20.63
C ARG A 302 -21.90 -21.05 20.04
N VAL A 303 -22.71 -22.04 20.43
CA VAL A 303 -22.71 -23.36 19.81
C VAL A 303 -23.74 -23.34 18.68
N LEU A 304 -23.30 -23.65 17.47
CA LEU A 304 -24.15 -23.74 16.28
C LEU A 304 -24.62 -25.18 16.07
N GLY A 305 -25.80 -25.36 15.46
CA GLY A 305 -26.35 -26.71 15.20
C GLY A 305 -25.51 -27.54 14.22
N HIS A 306 -24.81 -26.88 13.31
CA HIS A 306 -23.94 -27.49 12.30
C HIS A 306 -22.55 -26.86 12.35
N SER A 307 -21.54 -27.58 11.87
CA SER A 307 -20.16 -27.07 11.79
C SER A 307 -20.08 -25.88 10.84
N VAL A 308 -19.27 -24.90 11.24
CA VAL A 308 -18.91 -23.75 10.39
C VAL A 308 -18.00 -24.25 9.27
N VAL A 309 -18.16 -23.70 8.07
CA VAL A 309 -17.23 -23.93 6.96
C VAL A 309 -16.35 -22.69 6.80
N LEU A 310 -15.03 -22.88 6.78
CA LEU A 310 -14.05 -21.85 6.45
C LEU A 310 -13.13 -22.42 5.36
N ASP A 311 -13.35 -22.00 4.13
CA ASP A 311 -12.41 -22.25 3.04
C ASP A 311 -11.47 -21.06 2.91
N ASP A 312 -10.29 -21.15 3.51
CA ASP A 312 -9.27 -20.10 3.46
C ASP A 312 -8.25 -20.35 2.32
N THR A 313 -8.52 -21.35 1.46
CA THR A 313 -7.67 -21.74 0.33
C THR A 313 -7.96 -20.92 -0.93
N GLN A 314 -9.18 -20.41 -1.04
CA GLN A 314 -9.64 -19.57 -2.14
C GLN A 314 -10.25 -18.27 -1.61
N GLY A 315 -10.32 -17.27 -2.49
CA GLY A 315 -10.88 -15.97 -2.13
C GLY A 315 -9.86 -15.06 -1.45
N TYR A 316 -10.36 -14.05 -0.73
CA TYR A 316 -9.55 -13.03 -0.10
C TYR A 316 -10.26 -12.42 1.12
N PHE A 317 -9.46 -11.99 2.08
CA PHE A 317 -9.91 -11.31 3.28
C PHE A 317 -9.84 -9.80 3.09
N VAL A 318 -10.80 -9.07 3.64
CA VAL A 318 -10.87 -7.61 3.60
C VAL A 318 -10.88 -7.06 5.01
N ILE A 319 -9.97 -6.12 5.30
CA ILE A 319 -9.93 -5.36 6.55
C ILE A 319 -10.52 -3.96 6.29
N GLY A 320 -11.56 -3.59 7.01
CA GLY A 320 -12.30 -2.33 6.83
C GLY A 320 -13.44 -2.44 5.81
N GLY A 321 -13.59 -1.42 4.96
CA GLY A 321 -14.62 -1.35 3.94
C GLY A 321 -14.31 -2.23 2.73
N GLY A 322 -15.35 -2.60 1.99
CA GLY A 322 -15.23 -3.40 0.77
C GLY A 322 -16.02 -2.81 -0.39
N LYS A 323 -16.05 -3.51 -1.52
CA LYS A 323 -16.75 -3.07 -2.74
C LYS A 323 -18.24 -2.74 -2.50
N PHE A 324 -18.87 -3.45 -1.57
CA PHE A 324 -20.31 -3.38 -1.30
C PHE A 324 -20.68 -2.85 0.10
N THR A 325 -19.70 -2.57 0.97
CA THR A 325 -19.94 -2.17 2.36
C THR A 325 -18.97 -1.09 2.79
N LYS A 326 -19.46 -0.07 3.50
CA LYS A 326 -18.62 0.95 4.11
C LYS A 326 -17.80 0.36 5.25
N GLY A 327 -16.57 0.84 5.41
CA GLY A 327 -15.76 0.53 6.58
C GLY A 327 -16.21 1.31 7.82
N VAL A 328 -15.59 1.01 8.94
CA VAL A 328 -15.72 1.83 10.16
C VAL A 328 -14.77 3.03 10.12
N GLU A 329 -15.18 4.18 10.67
CA GLU A 329 -14.31 5.34 10.86
C GLU A 329 -13.44 5.11 12.12
N GLY A 330 -12.12 5.08 11.95
CA GLY A 330 -11.21 4.79 13.04
C GLY A 330 -9.84 4.28 12.59
N PHE A 331 -9.20 3.51 13.46
CA PHE A 331 -7.89 2.93 13.22
C PHE A 331 -7.93 1.42 13.46
N PHE A 332 -7.37 0.66 12.53
CA PHE A 332 -7.07 -0.74 12.70
C PHE A 332 -5.60 -0.86 13.11
N GLY A 333 -5.31 -1.67 14.12
CA GLY A 333 -3.96 -2.06 14.47
C GLY A 333 -3.60 -3.41 13.83
N PRO A 334 -2.61 -4.12 14.37
CA PRO A 334 -2.21 -5.41 13.84
C PRO A 334 -3.38 -6.42 13.78
N VAL A 335 -3.47 -7.12 12.66
CA VAL A 335 -4.42 -8.21 12.42
C VAL A 335 -3.65 -9.50 12.21
N VAL A 336 -3.88 -10.47 13.08
CA VAL A 336 -3.19 -11.75 13.09
C VAL A 336 -4.19 -12.87 12.90
N TYR A 337 -3.91 -13.74 11.93
CA TYR A 337 -4.63 -14.97 11.69
C TYR A 337 -3.80 -16.16 12.18
N TYR A 338 -4.33 -16.86 13.18
CA TYR A 338 -3.74 -18.05 13.77
C TYR A 338 -4.36 -19.27 13.09
N ARG A 339 -3.57 -19.98 12.27
CA ARG A 339 -4.06 -21.06 11.41
C ARG A 339 -4.30 -22.37 12.15
N ASN A 340 -3.52 -22.65 13.20
CA ASN A 340 -3.53 -23.93 13.92
C ASN A 340 -3.97 -23.77 15.39
N ARG A 341 -4.00 -24.90 16.11
CA ARG A 341 -4.32 -24.98 17.54
C ARG A 341 -3.26 -24.27 18.39
N ILE A 342 -3.48 -22.99 18.64
CA ILE A 342 -2.78 -22.28 19.69
C ILE A 342 -3.61 -22.40 20.96
N ALA A 343 -2.96 -22.81 22.06
CA ALA A 343 -3.56 -22.73 23.37
C ALA A 343 -4.10 -21.30 23.54
N PRO A 344 -5.36 -21.10 23.95
CA PRO A 344 -5.91 -19.76 24.08
C PRO A 344 -4.94 -18.95 24.94
N LEU A 345 -4.30 -17.94 24.33
CA LEU A 345 -3.48 -16.97 25.05
C LEU A 345 -4.31 -16.56 26.26
N SER A 346 -3.74 -16.64 27.47
CA SER A 346 -4.47 -16.21 28.64
C SER A 346 -4.90 -14.77 28.37
N MET A 347 -6.19 -14.48 28.48
CA MET A 347 -6.73 -13.14 28.20
C MET A 347 -6.14 -12.09 29.16
N SER A 348 -5.43 -12.53 30.21
CA SER A 348 -4.62 -11.72 31.13
C SER A 348 -3.23 -11.34 30.59
N GLU A 349 -2.74 -11.92 29.50
CA GLU A 349 -1.40 -11.69 28.91
C GLU A 349 -1.45 -10.87 27.61
N VAL A 350 -2.61 -10.34 27.24
CA VAL A 350 -2.74 -9.46 26.07
C VAL A 350 -2.05 -8.14 26.32
N ASP A 351 -0.94 -7.91 25.61
CA ASP A 351 -0.22 -6.65 25.61
C ASP A 351 -0.51 -5.82 24.36
N ILE A 352 -0.51 -4.49 24.54
CA ILE A 352 -0.69 -3.55 23.43
C ILE A 352 0.53 -3.66 22.50
N PRO A 353 0.32 -3.85 21.17
CA PRO A 353 1.41 -3.94 20.21
C PRO A 353 2.36 -2.73 20.26
N ASP A 354 3.66 -2.97 20.07
CA ASP A 354 4.70 -1.94 20.15
C ASP A 354 4.42 -0.73 19.25
N ILE A 355 3.92 -0.98 18.04
CA ILE A 355 3.57 0.09 17.09
C ILE A 355 2.43 0.98 17.61
N VAL A 356 1.46 0.40 18.34
CA VAL A 356 0.35 1.16 18.94
C VAL A 356 0.87 1.97 20.14
N ARG A 357 1.75 1.39 20.97
CA ARG A 357 2.39 2.09 22.09
C ARG A 357 3.25 3.26 21.62
N ALA A 358 4.07 3.05 20.58
CA ALA A 358 5.00 4.05 20.06
C ALA A 358 4.32 5.29 19.46
N VAL A 359 3.11 5.16 18.93
CA VAL A 359 2.34 6.24 18.30
C VAL A 359 1.56 7.08 19.33
N ASN A 360 1.22 6.52 20.49
CA ASN A 360 0.48 7.19 21.59
C ASN A 360 -0.76 8.00 21.13
N LEU A 361 -1.61 7.37 20.31
CA LEU A 361 -2.84 7.97 19.77
C LEU A 361 -3.82 8.41 20.88
N THR A 362 -3.99 7.58 21.90
CA THR A 362 -4.90 7.83 23.03
C THR A 362 -4.48 9.06 23.83
N GLY A 363 -3.19 9.21 24.14
CA GLY A 363 -2.67 10.39 24.85
C GLY A 363 -2.88 11.70 24.08
N TRP A 364 -2.67 11.66 22.76
CA TRP A 364 -2.96 12.83 21.90
C TRP A 364 -4.45 13.19 21.91
N LEU A 365 -5.35 12.20 21.77
CA LEU A 365 -6.78 12.45 21.74
C LEU A 365 -7.30 13.01 23.07
N GLN A 366 -6.79 12.52 24.20
CA GLN A 366 -7.16 13.01 25.54
C GLN A 366 -6.75 14.48 25.73
N THR A 367 -5.47 14.79 25.50
CA THR A 367 -4.96 16.18 25.61
C THR A 367 -5.68 17.14 24.66
N CYS A 368 -6.01 16.67 23.45
CA CYS A 368 -6.78 17.44 22.49
C CYS A 368 -8.24 17.64 22.94
N GLN A 369 -8.88 16.63 23.54
CA GLN A 369 -10.24 16.74 24.06
C GLN A 369 -10.33 17.77 25.18
N GLU A 370 -9.38 17.78 26.11
CA GLU A 370 -9.28 18.81 27.17
C GLU A 370 -9.17 20.22 26.58
N PHE A 371 -8.29 20.41 25.60
CA PHE A 371 -8.15 21.70 24.92
C PHE A 371 -9.43 22.13 24.18
N ARG A 372 -10.12 21.19 23.53
CA ARG A 372 -11.40 21.47 22.85
C ARG A 372 -12.48 21.89 23.83
N LEU A 373 -12.55 21.25 25.00
CA LEU A 373 -13.48 21.64 26.08
C LEU A 373 -13.17 23.04 26.60
N GLU A 374 -11.88 23.35 26.86
CA GLU A 374 -11.41 24.68 27.26
C GLU A 374 -11.83 25.75 26.25
N MET A 375 -11.62 25.49 24.95
CA MET A 375 -11.98 26.42 23.88
C MET A 375 -13.49 26.60 23.71
N ASN A 376 -14.27 25.52 23.81
CA ASN A 376 -15.73 25.61 23.78
C ASN A 376 -16.26 26.49 24.91
N ALA A 377 -15.76 26.31 26.14
CA ALA A 377 -16.15 27.13 27.29
C ALA A 377 -15.79 28.61 27.12
N LYS A 378 -14.65 28.91 26.49
CA LYS A 378 -14.26 30.29 26.18
C LYS A 378 -15.14 30.91 25.09
N ILE A 379 -15.41 30.17 24.02
CA ILE A 379 -16.26 30.63 22.92
C ILE A 379 -17.68 30.92 23.42
N SER A 380 -18.26 30.03 24.24
CA SER A 380 -19.58 30.26 24.83
C SER A 380 -19.57 31.49 25.75
N GLY A 381 -18.52 31.65 26.57
CA GLY A 381 -18.33 32.83 27.42
C GLY A 381 -18.25 34.15 26.63
N TYR A 382 -17.60 34.15 25.46
CA TYR A 382 -17.54 35.35 24.60
C TYR A 382 -18.88 35.66 23.93
N SER A 383 -19.63 34.63 23.48
CA SER A 383 -20.97 34.85 22.92
C SER A 383 -21.95 35.42 23.92
N LEU A 384 -21.82 35.10 25.21
CA LEU A 384 -22.68 35.62 26.28
C LEU A 384 -22.35 37.08 26.66
N ARG A 385 -21.08 37.48 26.59
CA ARG A 385 -20.62 38.85 26.95
C ARG A 385 -20.83 39.91 25.87
N MET A 386 -21.25 39.54 24.67
CA MET A 386 -21.36 40.44 23.51
C MET A 386 -22.80 40.90 23.22
N ALA A 387 -23.72 40.73 24.17
CA ALA A 387 -25.04 41.35 24.12
C ALA A 387 -25.00 42.89 24.38
N GLU A 388 -23.85 43.47 24.71
CA GLU A 388 -23.77 44.87 25.20
C GLU A 388 -22.64 45.75 24.62
N ALA A 389 -22.06 45.46 23.46
CA ALA A 389 -21.08 46.40 22.89
C ALA A 389 -21.11 46.47 21.36
N GLU A 390 -21.58 47.61 20.86
CA GLU A 390 -21.51 48.04 19.47
C GLU A 390 -20.13 48.64 19.18
N ASN A 391 -19.40 48.08 18.22
CA ASN A 391 -18.63 48.83 17.22
C ASN A 391 -18.03 47.89 16.17
N CYS A 392 -18.09 48.33 14.92
CA CYS A 392 -17.60 47.59 13.75
C CYS A 392 -16.11 47.88 13.56
N PHE A 393 -15.23 46.87 13.69
CA PHE A 393 -13.79 47.02 13.45
C PHE A 393 -13.27 45.97 12.46
N ASP A 394 -12.32 46.39 11.62
CA ASP A 394 -11.63 45.53 10.66
C ASP A 394 -10.58 44.64 11.35
N THR A 395 -11.02 43.42 11.64
CA THR A 395 -10.39 42.44 12.55
C THR A 395 -8.97 41.96 12.22
N PHE A 396 -8.50 42.13 10.98
CA PHE A 396 -7.20 41.58 10.55
C PHE A 396 -6.04 42.58 10.71
N HIS A 397 -6.32 43.88 10.62
CA HIS A 397 -5.30 44.93 10.60
C HIS A 397 -4.84 45.37 12.01
N THR A 398 -5.75 45.39 12.98
CA THR A 398 -5.47 45.83 14.36
C THR A 398 -4.63 44.82 15.15
N TRP A 399 -4.79 43.51 14.87
CA TRP A 399 -4.00 42.47 15.52
C TRP A 399 -2.56 42.38 14.97
N MET A 400 -2.32 42.84 13.74
CA MET A 400 -0.98 42.91 13.13
C MET A 400 -0.03 43.87 13.86
N LEU A 401 -0.54 44.84 14.62
CA LEU A 401 0.25 45.93 15.20
C LEU A 401 0.76 45.67 16.62
N GLN A 402 0.31 44.63 17.34
CA GLN A 402 0.46 44.58 18.81
C GLN A 402 1.22 43.41 19.45
N ASP A 403 1.84 42.47 18.74
CA ASP A 403 2.56 41.37 19.43
C ASP A 403 3.99 41.13 18.91
N ARG A 404 4.99 41.59 19.70
CA ARG A 404 6.39 41.12 19.67
C ARG A 404 6.52 39.96 20.67
N LEU A 405 6.53 38.73 20.19
CA LEU A 405 6.74 37.54 21.04
C LEU A 405 8.16 37.54 21.66
N ARG A 406 8.25 37.33 22.98
CA ARG A 406 9.50 37.05 23.70
C ARG A 406 9.98 35.64 23.40
N LEU A 407 11.26 35.51 23.07
CA LEU A 407 11.95 34.24 22.82
C LEU A 407 11.91 33.34 24.06
N LYS A 408 11.46 32.10 23.88
CA LYS A 408 12.02 30.93 24.58
C LYS A 408 12.44 29.91 23.54
N SER A 409 13.66 29.43 23.65
CA SER A 409 14.42 28.69 22.65
C SER A 409 14.21 27.16 22.70
N GLN A 410 13.10 26.66 23.23
CA GLN A 410 12.92 25.22 23.40
C GLN A 410 11.56 24.73 22.92
N CYS A 411 11.61 23.63 22.16
CA CYS A 411 10.45 22.82 21.82
C CYS A 411 9.89 22.18 23.10
N GLU A 412 8.94 22.84 23.74
CA GLU A 412 8.18 22.22 24.83
C GLU A 412 7.23 21.14 24.26
N ALA A 413 7.00 20.07 25.03
CA ALA A 413 5.97 19.09 24.72
C ALA A 413 4.62 19.81 24.55
N TRP A 414 3.77 19.34 23.64
CA TRP A 414 2.39 19.84 23.46
C TRP A 414 1.63 19.94 24.79
N GLU A 415 1.93 19.01 25.70
CA GLU A 415 1.39 18.90 27.06
C GLU A 415 1.82 20.04 28.00
N ALA A 416 2.92 20.76 27.73
CA ALA A 416 3.46 21.80 28.62
C ALA A 416 3.07 23.25 28.25
N ALA A 417 2.40 23.48 27.10
CA ALA A 417 2.23 24.83 26.55
C ALA A 417 0.96 25.60 27.03
N VAL A 418 0.86 25.90 28.33
CA VAL A 418 -0.24 26.73 28.89
C VAL A 418 -0.22 28.17 28.34
N ALA A 419 0.97 28.71 28.02
CA ALA A 419 1.11 30.08 27.51
C ALA A 419 0.57 30.26 26.07
N HIS A 420 0.59 29.21 25.24
CA HIS A 420 0.19 29.27 23.82
C HIS A 420 -1.30 29.08 23.57
N ARG A 421 -2.05 28.55 24.55
CA ARG A 421 -3.52 28.44 24.49
C ARG A 421 -4.22 29.81 24.55
N ARG A 422 -3.47 30.87 24.93
CA ARG A 422 -3.95 32.27 24.95
C ARG A 422 -4.15 32.83 23.54
N GLU A 423 -3.35 32.43 22.55
CA GLU A 423 -3.49 32.94 21.17
C GLU A 423 -4.77 32.40 20.51
N ALA A 424 -5.06 31.11 20.62
CA ALA A 424 -6.33 30.54 20.16
C ALA A 424 -7.54 31.19 20.83
N ALA A 425 -7.48 31.43 22.15
CA ALA A 425 -8.54 32.11 22.88
C ALA A 425 -8.75 33.57 22.42
N LYS A 426 -7.67 34.33 22.22
CA LYS A 426 -7.73 35.71 21.66
C LYS A 426 -8.38 35.70 20.27
N LEU A 427 -7.96 34.78 19.41
CA LEU A 427 -8.46 34.70 18.03
C LEU A 427 -9.93 34.25 18.00
N ALA A 428 -10.32 33.30 18.85
CA ALA A 428 -11.71 32.91 19.03
C ALA A 428 -12.59 34.07 19.52
N LYS A 429 -12.10 34.91 20.46
CA LYS A 429 -12.78 36.14 20.88
C LYS A 429 -13.01 37.10 19.71
N LEU A 430 -11.99 37.30 18.88
CA LEU A 430 -12.06 38.20 17.71
C LEU A 430 -13.00 37.68 16.62
N LEU A 431 -13.01 36.37 16.37
CA LEU A 431 -13.98 35.75 15.46
C LEU A 431 -15.40 35.90 16.02
N ALA A 432 -15.59 35.71 17.33
CA ALA A 432 -16.90 35.88 17.97
C ALA A 432 -17.41 37.33 17.84
N SER A 433 -16.52 38.33 17.97
CA SER A 433 -16.90 39.74 17.74
C SER A 433 -17.23 40.04 16.27
N LYS A 434 -16.59 39.36 15.31
CA LYS A 434 -16.86 39.55 13.86
C LYS A 434 -18.23 39.02 13.46
N TYR A 435 -18.64 37.89 14.01
CA TYR A 435 -19.86 37.17 13.60
C TYR A 435 -21.14 37.61 14.32
N ARG A 436 -21.14 38.73 15.07
CA ARG A 436 -22.33 39.35 15.71
C ARG A 436 -23.30 38.32 16.33
N GLY A 437 -22.79 37.44 17.20
CA GLY A 437 -23.62 36.41 17.87
C GLY A 437 -23.81 35.09 17.10
N GLY A 438 -23.24 34.94 15.90
CA GLY A 438 -23.14 33.64 15.23
C GLY A 438 -22.25 32.67 16.01
N ARG A 439 -22.68 31.40 16.17
CA ARG A 439 -21.88 30.36 16.86
C ARG A 439 -20.57 30.13 16.10
N VAL A 440 -19.45 30.63 16.64
CA VAL A 440 -18.11 30.32 16.14
C VAL A 440 -17.83 28.84 16.39
N SER A 441 -17.58 28.09 15.32
CA SER A 441 -17.25 26.67 15.44
C SER A 441 -15.75 26.46 15.68
N LEU A 442 -15.39 25.42 16.43
CA LEU A 442 -13.98 25.05 16.66
C LEU A 442 -13.18 24.92 15.35
N PRO A 443 -13.70 24.28 14.27
CA PRO A 443 -12.99 24.23 12.99
C PRO A 443 -12.74 25.59 12.34
N ALA A 444 -13.61 26.58 12.56
CA ALA A 444 -13.37 27.93 12.06
C ALA A 444 -12.16 28.58 12.74
N VAL A 445 -12.02 28.41 14.05
CA VAL A 445 -10.83 28.85 14.80
C VAL A 445 -9.58 28.11 14.32
N GLY A 446 -9.67 26.78 14.10
CA GLY A 446 -8.57 25.99 13.55
C GLY A 446 -8.09 26.49 12.19
N ARG A 447 -9.01 26.77 11.26
CA ARG A 447 -8.68 27.35 9.94
C ARG A 447 -7.98 28.69 10.03
N ALA A 448 -8.40 29.54 10.97
CA ALA A 448 -7.81 30.85 11.18
C ALA A 448 -6.41 30.78 11.83
N LEU A 449 -6.18 29.81 12.73
CA LEU A 449 -4.84 29.52 13.27
C LEU A 449 -3.90 29.00 12.18
N TYR A 450 -4.40 28.14 11.29
CA TYR A 450 -3.63 27.68 10.14
C TYR A 450 -3.28 28.84 9.18
N SER A 451 -4.24 29.71 8.84
CA SER A 451 -3.95 30.87 7.98
C SER A 451 -3.00 31.87 8.66
N LEU A 452 -3.10 32.06 9.97
CA LEU A 452 -2.15 32.85 10.74
C LEU A 452 -0.74 32.25 10.68
N SER A 453 -0.63 30.92 10.78
CA SER A 453 0.65 30.21 10.68
C SER A 453 1.30 30.43 9.31
N LEU A 454 0.52 30.31 8.23
CA LEU A 454 0.98 30.61 6.88
C LEU A 454 1.40 32.07 6.71
N HIS A 455 0.68 33.01 7.30
CA HIS A 455 1.05 34.42 7.24
C HIS A 455 2.34 34.73 8.04
N LYS A 456 2.52 34.10 9.20
CA LYS A 456 3.77 34.23 9.97
C LYS A 456 4.97 33.67 9.19
N LEU A 457 4.78 32.58 8.44
CA LEU A 457 5.79 32.05 7.53
C LEU A 457 6.09 33.00 6.37
N SER A 458 5.08 33.59 5.73
CA SER A 458 5.29 34.52 4.62
C SER A 458 6.06 35.79 5.02
N LYS A 459 6.06 36.15 6.31
CA LYS A 459 6.79 37.31 6.85
C LYS A 459 8.21 36.98 7.31
N GLY A 460 8.55 35.70 7.47
CA GLY A 460 9.84 35.27 7.99
C GLY A 460 10.32 34.02 7.27
N SER A 461 11.23 34.20 6.32
CA SER A 461 11.76 33.13 5.46
C SER A 461 12.94 32.42 6.13
N SER A 462 12.74 31.87 7.34
CA SER A 462 13.79 31.14 8.06
C SER A 462 13.25 29.94 8.82
N SER A 463 14.09 28.92 9.00
CA SER A 463 13.80 27.71 9.78
C SER A 463 13.35 28.02 11.22
N GLY A 464 13.87 29.09 11.83
CA GLY A 464 13.47 29.55 13.18
C GLY A 464 12.04 30.12 13.28
N VAL A 465 11.37 30.38 12.16
CA VAL A 465 9.93 30.74 12.15
C VAL A 465 9.07 29.48 12.27
N VAL A 466 9.53 28.36 11.70
CA VAL A 466 8.82 27.08 11.77
C VAL A 466 8.60 26.65 13.21
N SER A 467 9.64 26.67 14.04
CA SER A 467 9.54 26.31 15.46
C SER A 467 8.52 27.16 16.23
N ARG A 468 8.36 28.43 15.86
CA ARG A 468 7.40 29.36 16.49
C ARG A 468 5.96 29.11 16.09
N ILE A 469 5.69 28.54 14.91
CA ILE A 469 4.32 28.26 14.45
C ILE A 469 3.84 26.86 14.81
N LEU A 470 4.72 25.93 15.21
CA LEU A 470 4.32 24.57 15.58
C LEU A 470 3.17 24.52 16.61
N PRO A 471 3.18 25.31 17.70
CA PRO A 471 2.09 25.28 18.66
C PRO A 471 0.75 25.70 18.04
N LEU A 472 0.77 26.67 17.11
CA LEU A 472 -0.42 27.14 16.40
C LEU A 472 -0.96 26.07 15.44
N LEU A 473 -0.07 25.39 14.71
CA LEU A 473 -0.45 24.29 13.85
C LEU A 473 -1.01 23.10 14.65
N LEU A 474 -0.43 22.78 15.81
CA LEU A 474 -0.90 21.68 16.65
C LEU A 474 -2.30 22.00 17.22
N GLN A 475 -2.53 23.25 17.63
CA GLN A 475 -3.85 23.76 18.02
C GLN A 475 -4.84 23.72 16.85
N ALA A 476 -4.43 24.17 15.66
CA ALA A 476 -5.27 24.10 14.46
C ALA A 476 -5.68 22.67 14.13
N GLY A 477 -4.74 21.73 14.19
CA GLY A 477 -4.98 20.30 13.96
C GLY A 477 -5.94 19.69 14.99
N CYS A 478 -5.74 19.98 16.28
CA CYS A 478 -6.66 19.53 17.33
C CYS A 478 -8.09 20.11 17.15
N LEU A 479 -8.20 21.33 16.60
CA LEU A 479 -9.48 21.94 16.22
C LEU A 479 -10.02 21.45 14.86
N ALA A 480 -9.53 20.29 14.38
CA ALA A 480 -9.95 19.60 13.16
C ALA A 480 -9.58 20.28 11.84
N ASP A 481 -8.41 20.96 11.77
CA ASP A 481 -7.79 21.33 10.50
C ASP A 481 -6.78 20.27 10.03
N ASN A 482 -7.21 19.41 9.11
CA ASN A 482 -6.37 18.33 8.57
C ASN A 482 -5.15 18.84 7.77
N ARG A 483 -5.20 20.07 7.23
CA ARG A 483 -4.08 20.67 6.50
C ARG A 483 -2.94 20.97 7.47
N ALA A 484 -3.27 21.46 8.66
CA ALA A 484 -2.30 21.72 9.72
C ALA A 484 -1.66 20.41 10.22
N LEU A 485 -2.46 19.36 10.43
CA LEU A 485 -1.95 18.03 10.83
C LEU A 485 -0.99 17.45 9.77
N HIS A 486 -1.36 17.52 8.49
CA HIS A 486 -0.51 17.06 7.40
C HIS A 486 0.78 17.87 7.29
N MET A 487 0.70 19.20 7.35
CA MET A 487 1.88 20.06 7.35
C MET A 487 2.81 19.74 8.51
N LEU A 488 2.28 19.53 9.72
CA LEU A 488 3.09 19.12 10.86
C LEU A 488 3.73 17.75 10.67
N SER A 489 2.99 16.79 10.10
CA SER A 489 3.53 15.48 9.77
C SER A 489 4.78 15.60 8.88
N VAL A 490 4.68 16.41 7.82
CA VAL A 490 5.80 16.72 6.90
C VAL A 490 6.96 17.42 7.62
N LEU A 491 6.68 18.40 8.49
CA LEU A 491 7.74 19.09 9.23
C LEU A 491 8.49 18.13 10.17
N TYR A 492 7.79 17.25 10.89
CA TYR A 492 8.43 16.26 11.78
C TYR A 492 9.10 15.11 11.04
N SER A 493 8.64 14.74 9.83
CA SER A 493 9.28 13.70 9.00
C SER A 493 10.59 14.20 8.39
N THR A 494 10.57 15.42 7.83
CA THR A 494 11.71 16.05 7.16
C THR A 494 12.71 16.65 8.14
N GLY A 495 12.25 17.14 9.29
CA GLY A 495 13.08 17.89 10.24
C GLY A 495 13.29 19.36 9.85
N LEU A 496 12.48 19.93 8.95
CA LEU A 496 12.59 21.34 8.56
C LEU A 496 12.25 22.25 9.76
N GLY A 497 13.27 22.88 10.36
CA GLY A 497 13.12 23.77 11.51
C GLY A 497 12.72 23.09 12.82
N VAL A 498 12.73 21.74 12.87
CA VAL A 498 12.34 20.93 14.03
C VAL A 498 13.17 19.65 14.13
N LYS A 499 13.29 19.08 15.34
CA LYS A 499 13.92 17.77 15.50
C LYS A 499 13.05 16.68 14.85
N LYS A 500 13.65 15.84 14.02
CA LYS A 500 12.98 14.70 13.36
C LYS A 500 12.36 13.75 14.39
N GLN A 501 11.07 13.44 14.23
CA GLN A 501 10.29 12.56 15.12
C GLN A 501 9.35 11.68 14.30
N PRO A 502 9.80 10.50 13.81
CA PRO A 502 9.05 9.69 12.85
C PRO A 502 7.71 9.18 13.41
N ASN A 503 7.67 8.71 14.65
CA ASN A 503 6.43 8.20 15.26
C ASN A 503 5.37 9.30 15.42
N LYS A 504 5.80 10.53 15.76
CA LYS A 504 4.91 11.69 15.86
C LYS A 504 4.44 12.15 14.48
N ALA A 505 5.32 12.14 13.48
CA ALA A 505 4.94 12.42 12.10
C ALA A 505 3.90 11.41 11.59
N PHE A 506 4.09 10.13 11.89
CA PHE A 506 3.16 9.05 11.54
C PHE A 506 1.80 9.20 12.24
N LEU A 507 1.78 9.49 13.55
CA LEU A 507 0.55 9.82 14.29
C LEU A 507 -0.24 10.94 13.61
N LEU A 508 0.44 12.04 13.28
CA LEU A 508 -0.20 13.22 12.69
C LEU A 508 -0.72 12.93 11.27
N ALA A 509 -0.02 12.09 10.49
CA ALA A 509 -0.51 11.63 9.19
C ALA A 509 -1.78 10.76 9.34
N LEU A 510 -1.78 9.81 10.28
CA LEU A 510 -2.94 8.97 10.59
C LEU A 510 -4.17 9.81 10.98
N LEU A 511 -3.98 10.82 11.84
CA LEU A 511 -5.03 11.75 12.24
C LEU A 511 -5.50 12.63 11.08
N ALA A 512 -4.56 13.13 10.26
CA ALA A 512 -4.90 13.97 9.11
C ALA A 512 -5.72 13.19 8.09
N ALA A 513 -5.40 11.91 7.85
CA ALA A 513 -6.05 11.04 6.87
C ALA A 513 -7.55 10.81 7.12
N GLN A 514 -8.00 10.97 8.37
CA GLN A 514 -9.41 10.88 8.73
C GLN A 514 -10.25 11.88 7.90
N ARG A 515 -11.50 11.51 7.60
CA ARG A 515 -12.39 12.28 6.71
C ARG A 515 -11.81 12.50 5.30
N ASP A 516 -11.11 11.50 4.78
CA ASP A 516 -10.55 11.46 3.43
C ASP A 516 -9.69 12.68 3.06
N TYR A 517 -8.84 13.15 3.98
CA TYR A 517 -7.87 14.16 3.60
C TYR A 517 -6.81 13.56 2.67
N ARG A 518 -7.00 13.80 1.37
CA ARG A 518 -6.30 13.11 0.28
C ARG A 518 -4.78 13.19 0.36
N LEU A 519 -4.21 14.33 0.74
CA LEU A 519 -2.76 14.47 0.84
C LEU A 519 -2.20 13.56 1.95
N ALA A 520 -2.85 13.46 3.10
CA ALA A 520 -2.41 12.54 4.15
C ALA A 520 -2.59 11.07 3.76
N LEU A 521 -3.66 10.73 3.02
CA LEU A 521 -3.83 9.38 2.48
C LEU A 521 -2.72 9.04 1.46
N LEU A 522 -2.34 9.98 0.58
CA LEU A 522 -1.22 9.81 -0.36
C LEU A 522 0.11 9.60 0.39
N HIS A 523 0.34 10.40 1.43
CA HIS A 523 1.52 10.28 2.28
C HIS A 523 1.59 8.89 2.95
N LEU A 524 0.52 8.44 3.59
CA LEU A 524 0.47 7.10 4.21
C LEU A 524 0.63 5.98 3.16
N GLY A 525 0.02 6.13 1.99
CA GLY A 525 0.22 5.22 0.86
C GLY A 525 1.69 5.14 0.44
N HIS A 526 2.40 6.27 0.37
CA HIS A 526 3.81 6.31 0.02
C HIS A 526 4.70 5.67 1.09
N LEU A 527 4.43 5.94 2.37
CA LEU A 527 5.16 5.35 3.49
C LEU A 527 5.10 3.82 3.45
N HIS A 528 3.91 3.24 3.22
CA HIS A 528 3.73 1.78 3.15
C HIS A 528 4.14 1.18 1.81
N HIS A 529 4.14 1.93 0.73
CA HIS A 529 4.65 1.45 -0.55
C HIS A 529 6.18 1.27 -0.49
N GLN A 530 6.90 2.23 0.08
CA GLN A 530 8.36 2.23 0.11
C GLN A 530 8.97 1.64 1.40
N GLY A 531 8.17 1.47 2.47
CA GLY A 531 8.67 1.02 3.77
C GLY A 531 9.53 2.07 4.49
N LEU A 532 9.10 3.33 4.46
CA LEU A 532 9.87 4.46 5.01
C LEU A 532 9.62 4.69 6.51
N ASN A 533 10.56 5.37 7.19
CA ASN A 533 10.42 5.83 8.57
C ASN A 533 10.09 4.72 9.60
N GLY A 534 10.55 3.49 9.36
CA GLY A 534 10.33 2.34 10.25
C GLY A 534 9.01 1.59 10.01
N ALA A 535 8.20 2.01 9.03
CA ALA A 535 7.04 1.25 8.58
C ALA A 535 7.48 0.08 7.67
N SER A 536 6.82 -1.07 7.78
CA SER A 536 7.03 -2.18 6.84
C SER A 536 6.41 -1.86 5.47
N ALA A 537 7.08 -2.24 4.39
CA ALA A 537 6.50 -2.20 3.06
C ALA A 537 5.32 -3.18 2.98
N ASP A 538 4.13 -2.66 2.66
CA ASP A 538 2.91 -3.44 2.48
C ASP A 538 2.14 -2.89 1.27
N PRO A 539 2.21 -3.57 0.11
CA PRO A 539 1.55 -3.09 -1.11
C PRO A 539 0.02 -3.12 -1.00
N ASP A 540 -0.55 -4.01 -0.20
CA ASP A 540 -2.01 -4.10 -0.07
C ASP A 540 -2.55 -2.93 0.77
N LEU A 541 -1.83 -2.56 1.84
CA LEU A 541 -2.14 -1.39 2.65
C LEU A 541 -1.93 -0.10 1.85
N ALA A 542 -0.82 0.01 1.12
CA ALA A 542 -0.56 1.13 0.22
C ALA A 542 -1.65 1.27 -0.85
N TYR A 543 -2.08 0.15 -1.43
CA TYR A 543 -3.18 0.11 -2.39
C TYR A 543 -4.48 0.64 -1.79
N GLY A 544 -4.85 0.21 -0.58
CA GLY A 544 -6.07 0.68 0.08
C GLY A 544 -6.14 2.21 0.19
N TYR A 545 -5.02 2.85 0.50
CA TYR A 545 -4.91 4.31 0.52
C TYR A 545 -5.02 4.93 -0.88
N TYR A 546 -4.24 4.44 -1.85
CA TYR A 546 -4.24 4.99 -3.20
C TYR A 546 -5.58 4.78 -3.94
N ALA A 547 -6.22 3.63 -3.78
CA ALA A 547 -7.48 3.29 -4.42
C ALA A 547 -8.61 4.23 -4.01
N ASN A 548 -8.65 4.62 -2.72
CA ASN A 548 -9.60 5.61 -2.22
C ASN A 548 -9.46 6.93 -3.00
N ILE A 549 -8.25 7.48 -3.05
CA ILE A 549 -7.96 8.75 -3.73
C ILE A 549 -8.18 8.64 -5.24
N ALA A 550 -7.79 7.54 -5.86
CA ALA A 550 -7.92 7.33 -7.30
C ALA A 550 -9.39 7.33 -7.74
N LYS A 551 -10.28 6.69 -6.96
CA LYS A 551 -11.72 6.74 -7.22
C LYS A 551 -12.27 8.16 -7.06
N GLN A 552 -11.89 8.86 -6.00
CA GLN A 552 -12.28 10.27 -5.80
C GLN A 552 -11.79 11.16 -6.95
N THR A 553 -10.56 10.94 -7.44
CA THR A 553 -9.99 11.65 -8.59
C THR A 553 -10.82 11.45 -9.86
N THR A 554 -11.35 10.24 -10.05
CA THR A 554 -12.24 9.95 -11.18
C THR A 554 -13.55 10.73 -11.04
N LEU A 555 -14.13 10.81 -9.84
CA LEU A 555 -15.35 11.58 -9.57
C LEU A 555 -15.15 13.08 -9.80
N ASP A 556 -14.05 13.64 -9.30
CA ASP A 556 -13.72 15.06 -9.45
C ASP A 556 -13.58 15.49 -10.92
N ARG A 557 -13.01 14.62 -11.77
CA ARG A 557 -12.90 14.88 -13.22
C ARG A 557 -14.26 14.92 -13.90
N HIS A 558 -15.27 14.25 -13.35
CA HIS A 558 -16.64 14.35 -13.85
C HIS A 558 -17.29 15.67 -13.43
N SER A 559 -16.98 16.20 -12.24
CA SER A 559 -17.52 17.44 -11.69
C SER A 559 -16.41 18.38 -11.18
N PRO A 560 -15.75 19.15 -12.08
CA PRO A 560 -14.63 19.99 -11.71
C PRO A 560 -15.05 21.12 -10.76
N SER A 561 -14.25 21.37 -9.73
CA SER A 561 -14.44 22.45 -8.75
C SER A 561 -13.39 23.55 -8.95
N PRO A 562 -13.73 24.84 -8.75
CA PRO A 562 -12.77 25.94 -8.86
C PRO A 562 -11.67 25.90 -7.79
N HIS A 563 -11.81 25.08 -6.75
CA HIS A 563 -10.79 24.89 -5.71
C HIS A 563 -9.70 23.89 -6.09
N GLN A 564 -9.78 23.31 -7.29
CA GLN A 564 -8.84 22.32 -7.80
C GLN A 564 -8.02 22.92 -8.94
N THR A 565 -6.78 22.47 -9.05
CA THR A 565 -5.87 22.88 -10.13
C THR A 565 -5.37 21.62 -10.82
N PHE A 566 -5.18 21.68 -12.13
CA PHE A 566 -4.58 20.56 -12.85
C PHE A 566 -3.18 20.24 -12.31
N VAL A 567 -2.81 18.96 -12.30
CA VAL A 567 -1.49 18.51 -11.83
C VAL A 567 -0.49 18.65 -12.98
N GLU A 568 0.49 19.53 -12.80
CA GLU A 568 1.53 19.78 -13.80
C GLU A 568 2.88 19.27 -13.29
N ALA A 569 3.58 18.51 -14.13
CA ALA A 569 4.90 17.96 -13.86
C ALA A 569 5.99 18.96 -14.29
N VAL A 570 6.19 20.03 -13.51
CA VAL A 570 7.16 21.09 -13.80
C VAL A 570 8.45 20.87 -13.01
N TYR A 571 9.57 20.65 -13.71
CA TYR A 571 10.90 20.56 -13.13
C TYR A 571 11.56 21.94 -13.07
N LEU A 572 12.00 22.38 -11.88
CA LEU A 572 12.52 23.73 -11.68
C LEU A 572 13.84 24.03 -12.40
N HIS A 573 14.60 23.01 -12.80
CA HIS A 573 15.86 23.19 -13.54
C HIS A 573 15.64 23.40 -15.06
N LYS A 574 14.42 23.20 -15.58
CA LYS A 574 14.12 23.31 -17.02
C LYS A 574 13.49 24.65 -17.33
N ASP A 575 14.32 25.60 -17.78
CA ASP A 575 13.90 26.96 -18.12
C ASP A 575 12.75 27.00 -19.13
N ASP A 576 12.74 26.11 -20.12
CA ASP A 576 11.67 26.07 -21.13
C ASP A 576 10.30 25.73 -20.53
N MET A 577 10.26 24.84 -19.51
CA MET A 577 9.01 24.52 -18.81
C MET A 577 8.51 25.69 -17.97
N LEU A 578 9.44 26.47 -17.42
CA LEU A 578 9.14 27.68 -16.63
C LEU A 578 8.65 28.82 -17.52
N ARG A 579 9.23 29.01 -18.71
CA ARG A 579 8.84 30.06 -19.69
C ARG A 579 7.41 29.92 -20.19
N VAL A 580 6.88 28.69 -20.24
CA VAL A 580 5.50 28.41 -20.62
C VAL A 580 4.51 28.71 -19.49
N GLN A 581 4.98 28.88 -18.24
CA GLN A 581 4.10 29.27 -17.14
C GLN A 581 3.64 30.71 -17.31
N THR A 582 2.34 30.93 -17.20
CA THR A 582 1.72 32.25 -17.35
C THR A 582 0.89 32.59 -16.11
N ASN A 583 0.17 33.69 -16.16
CA ASN A 583 -0.98 33.99 -15.32
C ASN A 583 -1.89 34.93 -16.11
N GLU A 584 -3.04 35.30 -15.55
CA GLU A 584 -4.03 36.15 -16.21
C GLU A 584 -3.48 37.54 -16.60
N ASP A 585 -2.46 38.02 -15.91
CA ASP A 585 -1.81 39.31 -16.12
C ASP A 585 -0.56 39.21 -17.02
N HIS A 586 -0.17 38.00 -17.42
CA HIS A 586 1.06 37.75 -18.15
C HIS A 586 0.90 38.09 -19.64
N HIS A 587 1.95 38.63 -20.26
CA HIS A 587 1.94 39.04 -21.67
C HIS A 587 1.63 37.86 -22.62
N ILE A 588 2.05 36.64 -22.29
CA ILE A 588 1.73 35.42 -23.07
C ILE A 588 0.22 35.16 -23.07
N PHE A 589 -0.45 35.30 -21.92
CA PHE A 589 -1.90 35.12 -21.82
C PHE A 589 -2.66 36.18 -22.62
N HIS A 590 -2.23 37.45 -22.52
CA HIS A 590 -2.79 38.53 -23.34
C HIS A 590 -2.55 38.32 -24.84
N TRP A 591 -1.39 37.81 -25.23
CA TRP A 591 -1.07 37.46 -26.61
C TRP A 591 -1.97 36.33 -27.13
N LEU A 592 -2.16 35.25 -26.37
CA LEU A 592 -3.10 34.16 -26.70
C LEU A 592 -4.52 34.69 -26.87
N LYS A 593 -4.97 35.56 -25.97
CA LYS A 593 -6.28 36.23 -26.05
C LYS A 593 -6.42 37.11 -27.30
N LEU A 594 -5.35 37.79 -27.71
CA LEU A 594 -5.33 38.56 -28.96
C LEU A 594 -5.41 37.65 -30.18
N GLN A 595 -4.65 36.56 -30.22
CA GLN A 595 -4.67 35.59 -31.32
C GLN A 595 -6.05 34.92 -31.45
N ALA A 596 -6.65 34.52 -30.33
CA ALA A 596 -8.01 34.01 -30.25
C ALA A 596 -9.02 35.02 -30.85
N ARG A 597 -8.92 36.31 -30.46
CA ARG A 597 -9.76 37.37 -31.05
C ARG A 597 -9.54 37.57 -32.55
N ARG A 598 -8.35 37.29 -33.07
CA ARG A 598 -8.01 37.36 -34.50
C ARG A 598 -8.43 36.11 -35.28
N GLY A 599 -9.03 35.12 -34.62
CA GLY A 599 -9.54 33.91 -35.25
C GLY A 599 -8.53 32.77 -35.37
N ALA A 600 -7.44 32.81 -34.60
CA ALA A 600 -6.54 31.67 -34.52
C ALA A 600 -7.21 30.54 -33.70
N ALA A 601 -7.75 29.53 -34.40
CA ALA A 601 -8.47 28.41 -33.81
C ALA A 601 -7.69 27.72 -32.67
N HIS A 602 -6.39 27.47 -32.89
CA HIS A 602 -5.55 26.84 -31.86
C HIS A 602 -5.41 27.70 -30.59
N ALA A 603 -5.34 29.03 -30.71
CA ALA A 603 -5.29 29.93 -29.55
C ALA A 603 -6.64 29.96 -28.82
N GLU A 604 -7.75 29.88 -29.56
CA GLU A 604 -9.11 29.79 -29.03
C GLU A 604 -9.27 28.54 -28.16
N GLN A 605 -8.85 27.39 -28.68
CA GLN A 605 -8.90 26.09 -28.01
C GLN A 605 -7.95 26.02 -26.80
N THR A 606 -6.72 26.53 -26.95
CA THR A 606 -5.75 26.60 -25.84
C THR A 606 -6.30 27.44 -24.69
N LEU A 607 -6.82 28.64 -24.99
CA LEU A 607 -7.39 29.53 -23.99
C LEU A 607 -8.61 28.91 -23.30
N ALA A 608 -9.48 28.24 -24.06
CA ALA A 608 -10.62 27.53 -23.52
C ALA A 608 -10.19 26.44 -22.53
N ARG A 609 -9.18 25.63 -22.88
CA ARG A 609 -8.66 24.56 -22.01
C ARG A 609 -7.97 25.09 -20.76
N MET A 610 -7.14 26.14 -20.90
CA MET A 610 -6.50 26.81 -19.76
C MET A 610 -7.56 27.28 -18.75
N LEU A 611 -8.61 27.95 -19.24
CA LEU A 611 -9.71 28.45 -18.41
C LEU A 611 -10.61 27.31 -17.88
N PHE A 612 -10.79 26.23 -18.62
CA PHE A 612 -11.66 25.13 -18.16
C PHE A 612 -11.00 24.34 -17.02
N TRP A 613 -9.71 24.01 -17.16
CA TRP A 613 -8.99 23.12 -16.24
C TRP A 613 -8.08 23.82 -15.23
N GLY A 614 -7.84 25.12 -15.40
CA GLY A 614 -6.89 25.90 -14.59
C GLY A 614 -5.45 25.45 -14.80
N GLN A 615 -4.96 25.54 -16.03
CA GLN A 615 -3.61 25.11 -16.44
C GLN A 615 -2.68 26.31 -16.65
N GLN A 616 -1.36 26.08 -16.63
CA GLN A 616 -0.34 27.08 -16.97
C GLN A 616 -0.46 28.40 -16.18
N GLY A 617 -0.89 28.29 -14.91
CA GLY A 617 -1.00 29.39 -13.96
C GLY A 617 -2.28 30.23 -14.07
N VAL A 618 -3.22 29.85 -14.93
CA VAL A 618 -4.53 30.51 -15.06
C VAL A 618 -5.55 29.85 -14.14
N SER A 619 -6.37 30.65 -13.47
CA SER A 619 -7.46 30.18 -12.61
C SER A 619 -8.65 29.65 -13.43
N PRO A 620 -9.34 28.58 -13.00
CA PRO A 620 -10.50 28.07 -13.72
C PRO A 620 -11.63 29.11 -13.85
N ASN A 621 -12.14 29.31 -15.07
CA ASN A 621 -13.34 30.05 -15.40
C ASN A 621 -14.16 29.30 -16.48
N ILE A 622 -15.01 28.38 -16.01
CA ILE A 622 -15.79 27.48 -16.88
C ILE A 622 -16.70 28.28 -17.83
N GLN A 623 -17.34 29.37 -17.39
CA GLN A 623 -18.23 30.15 -18.24
C GLN A 623 -17.50 30.81 -19.40
N GLN A 624 -16.32 31.39 -19.15
CA GLN A 624 -15.50 31.96 -20.22
C GLN A 624 -14.96 30.87 -21.14
N ALA A 625 -14.52 29.74 -20.59
CA ALA A 625 -14.07 28.60 -21.38
C ALA A 625 -15.14 28.12 -22.35
N VAL A 626 -16.40 27.98 -21.91
CA VAL A 626 -17.49 27.53 -22.79
C VAL A 626 -17.78 28.52 -23.91
N ARG A 627 -17.68 29.83 -23.68
CA ARG A 627 -17.80 30.83 -24.76
C ARG A 627 -16.70 30.67 -25.81
N HIS A 628 -15.49 30.34 -25.38
CA HIS A 628 -14.38 30.05 -26.30
C HIS A 628 -14.62 28.75 -27.08
N TYR A 629 -15.07 27.67 -26.43
CA TYR A 629 -15.46 26.42 -27.11
C TYR A 629 -16.60 26.63 -28.11
N GLU A 630 -17.65 27.36 -27.73
CA GLU A 630 -18.77 27.69 -28.62
C GLU A 630 -18.29 28.46 -29.85
N ARG A 631 -17.43 29.47 -29.65
CA ARG A 631 -16.88 30.26 -30.75
C ARG A 631 -16.02 29.41 -31.68
N GLY A 632 -15.15 28.56 -31.14
CA GLY A 632 -14.37 27.58 -31.90
C GLY A 632 -15.24 26.60 -32.69
N ALA A 633 -16.31 26.10 -32.08
CA ALA A 633 -17.23 25.14 -32.68
C ALA A 633 -18.10 25.75 -33.78
N VAL A 634 -18.58 26.98 -33.60
CA VAL A 634 -19.57 27.64 -34.47
C VAL A 634 -18.91 28.47 -35.56
N GLN A 635 -17.90 29.29 -35.23
CA GLN A 635 -17.29 30.22 -36.19
C GLN A 635 -16.16 29.57 -36.98
N TRP A 636 -15.32 28.80 -36.32
CA TRP A 636 -14.10 28.23 -36.91
C TRP A 636 -14.25 26.76 -37.32
N GLU A 637 -15.38 26.15 -36.93
CA GLU A 637 -15.69 24.73 -37.16
C GLU A 637 -14.57 23.75 -36.80
N GLU A 638 -13.84 24.07 -35.73
CA GLU A 638 -12.71 23.26 -35.30
C GLU A 638 -13.20 21.96 -34.63
N PRO A 639 -12.72 20.77 -35.06
CA PRO A 639 -13.24 19.50 -34.55
C PRO A 639 -13.10 19.33 -33.03
N GLU A 640 -11.99 19.82 -32.45
CA GLU A 640 -11.74 19.79 -31.01
C GLU A 640 -12.74 20.66 -30.24
N SER A 641 -12.93 21.91 -30.66
CA SER A 641 -13.91 22.82 -30.07
C SER A 641 -15.35 22.33 -30.25
N MET A 642 -15.69 21.73 -31.41
CA MET A 642 -17.00 21.09 -31.63
C MET A 642 -17.25 19.95 -30.65
N TYR A 643 -16.25 19.12 -30.41
CA TYR A 643 -16.34 18.06 -29.41
C TYR A 643 -16.49 18.62 -27.99
N ASP A 644 -15.61 19.53 -27.58
CA ASP A 644 -15.63 20.09 -26.23
C ASP A 644 -16.95 20.83 -25.96
N TYR A 645 -17.42 21.61 -26.94
CA TYR A 645 -18.73 22.28 -26.86
C TYR A 645 -19.88 21.27 -26.80
N GLY A 646 -19.83 20.20 -27.60
CA GLY A 646 -20.78 19.09 -27.52
C GLY A 646 -20.79 18.43 -26.14
N VAL A 647 -19.63 18.18 -25.54
CA VAL A 647 -19.53 17.57 -24.21
C VAL A 647 -20.08 18.49 -23.12
N VAL A 648 -19.79 19.80 -23.15
CA VAL A 648 -20.34 20.74 -22.15
C VAL A 648 -21.84 20.90 -22.28
N LEU A 649 -22.40 20.86 -23.50
CA LEU A 649 -23.86 20.85 -23.73
C LEU A 649 -24.51 19.52 -23.27
N LEU A 650 -23.85 18.38 -23.46
CA LEU A 650 -24.32 17.08 -22.94
C LEU A 650 -24.35 17.05 -21.41
N ARG A 651 -23.32 17.62 -20.75
CA ARG A 651 -23.16 17.56 -19.29
C ARG A 651 -23.80 18.74 -18.54
N GLY A 652 -24.03 19.87 -19.21
CA GLY A 652 -24.49 21.11 -18.58
C GLY A 652 -23.40 21.84 -17.78
N HIS A 653 -22.13 21.72 -18.20
CA HIS A 653 -21.02 22.39 -17.50
C HIS A 653 -20.90 23.84 -17.94
N GLY A 654 -21.36 24.78 -17.10
CA GLY A 654 -21.28 26.22 -17.39
C GLY A 654 -22.28 26.73 -18.43
N VAL A 655 -23.13 25.85 -18.96
CA VAL A 655 -24.25 26.12 -19.89
C VAL A 655 -25.44 25.22 -19.57
N GLU A 656 -26.63 25.59 -20.03
CA GLU A 656 -27.79 24.71 -19.96
C GLU A 656 -27.59 23.46 -20.81
N LYS A 657 -28.17 22.35 -20.36
CA LYS A 657 -28.05 21.05 -21.02
C LYS A 657 -28.90 21.03 -22.29
N ASP A 658 -28.28 20.75 -23.44
CA ASP A 658 -28.95 20.66 -24.74
C ASP A 658 -28.40 19.44 -25.50
N ILE A 659 -29.07 18.30 -25.31
CA ILE A 659 -28.62 17.01 -25.86
C ILE A 659 -28.71 17.00 -27.40
N PRO A 660 -29.82 17.43 -28.05
CA PRO A 660 -29.90 17.43 -29.52
C PRO A 660 -28.82 18.30 -30.18
N LYS A 661 -28.58 19.51 -29.65
CA LYS A 661 -27.52 20.38 -30.16
C LYS A 661 -26.15 19.75 -29.96
N ALA A 662 -25.91 19.13 -28.81
CA ALA A 662 -24.66 18.45 -28.54
C ALA A 662 -24.37 17.31 -29.52
N VAL A 663 -25.35 16.43 -29.76
CA VAL A 663 -25.21 15.31 -30.71
C VAL A 663 -24.93 15.84 -32.12
N THR A 664 -25.52 16.98 -32.49
CA THR A 664 -25.26 17.63 -33.78
C THR A 664 -23.78 18.02 -33.92
N PHE A 665 -23.20 18.68 -32.91
CA PHE A 665 -21.78 19.03 -32.92
C PHE A 665 -20.86 17.81 -32.84
N LEU A 666 -21.21 16.80 -32.05
CA LEU A 666 -20.44 15.56 -31.97
C LEU A 666 -20.42 14.79 -33.30
N LYS A 667 -21.55 14.74 -34.03
CA LYS A 667 -21.59 14.17 -35.40
C LYS A 667 -20.68 14.95 -36.34
N LYS A 668 -20.75 16.29 -36.35
CA LYS A 668 -19.86 17.13 -37.16
C LYS A 668 -18.38 16.90 -36.84
N ALA A 669 -18.02 16.81 -35.56
CA ALA A 669 -16.65 16.52 -35.13
C ALA A 669 -16.19 15.13 -35.60
N MET A 670 -17.05 14.12 -35.49
CA MET A 670 -16.79 12.77 -36.00
C MET A 670 -16.61 12.76 -37.53
N ASP A 671 -17.45 13.48 -38.28
CA ASP A 671 -17.37 13.56 -39.74
C ASP A 671 -16.07 14.24 -40.20
N LYS A 672 -15.53 15.15 -39.39
CA LYS A 672 -14.18 15.74 -39.58
C LYS A 672 -13.03 14.85 -39.04
N GLY A 673 -13.31 13.61 -38.65
CA GLY A 673 -12.32 12.61 -38.24
C GLY A 673 -11.88 12.67 -36.78
N PHE A 674 -12.55 13.43 -35.92
CA PHE A 674 -12.16 13.57 -34.51
C PHE A 674 -12.60 12.35 -33.68
N VAL A 675 -11.64 11.47 -33.36
CA VAL A 675 -11.88 10.18 -32.69
C VAL A 675 -12.64 10.29 -31.35
N PRO A 676 -12.34 11.25 -30.45
CA PRO A 676 -13.08 11.38 -29.19
C PRO A 676 -14.60 11.60 -29.39
N ALA A 677 -15.01 12.19 -30.52
CA ALA A 677 -16.42 12.38 -30.83
C ALA A 677 -17.14 11.04 -31.13
N ILE A 678 -16.47 10.06 -31.75
CA ILE A 678 -17.01 8.71 -31.96
C ILE A 678 -17.38 8.09 -30.61
N ASN A 679 -16.48 8.19 -29.63
CA ASN A 679 -16.69 7.65 -28.29
C ASN A 679 -17.85 8.36 -27.55
N ALA A 680 -17.95 9.69 -27.65
CA ALA A 680 -19.06 10.43 -27.06
C ALA A 680 -20.41 10.09 -27.70
N LEU A 681 -20.45 9.87 -29.02
CA LEU A 681 -21.66 9.41 -29.71
C LEU A 681 -22.05 7.98 -29.32
N ALA A 682 -21.07 7.08 -29.17
CA ALA A 682 -21.32 5.73 -28.69
C ALA A 682 -21.93 5.74 -27.27
N TRP A 683 -21.40 6.58 -26.38
CA TRP A 683 -21.97 6.79 -25.05
C TRP A 683 -23.40 7.39 -25.10
N TYR A 684 -23.67 8.29 -26.04
CA TYR A 684 -25.02 8.80 -26.28
C TYR A 684 -25.99 7.67 -26.66
N TYR A 685 -25.61 6.80 -27.60
CA TYR A 685 -26.44 5.68 -28.02
C TYR A 685 -26.70 4.69 -26.88
N GLU A 686 -25.70 4.42 -26.04
CA GLU A 686 -25.87 3.53 -24.89
C GLU A 686 -26.78 4.13 -23.81
N GLN A 687 -26.57 5.40 -23.42
CA GLN A 687 -27.28 6.01 -22.29
C GLN A 687 -28.67 6.54 -22.62
N PHE A 688 -28.84 7.17 -23.79
CA PHE A 688 -30.10 7.86 -24.14
C PHE A 688 -30.99 7.03 -25.06
N GLU A 689 -30.41 6.41 -26.10
CA GLU A 689 -31.17 5.61 -27.07
C GLU A 689 -31.29 4.14 -26.62
N ARG A 690 -30.45 3.69 -25.68
CA ARG A 690 -30.30 2.27 -25.27
C ARG A 690 -30.00 1.31 -26.43
N ASP A 691 -29.35 1.83 -27.47
CA ASP A 691 -28.92 1.07 -28.64
C ASP A 691 -27.49 0.55 -28.41
N TYR A 692 -27.40 -0.58 -27.72
CA TYR A 692 -26.11 -1.19 -27.37
C TYR A 692 -25.35 -1.72 -28.59
N GLU A 693 -26.04 -2.15 -29.65
CA GLU A 693 -25.40 -2.61 -30.89
C GLU A 693 -24.64 -1.47 -31.56
N LYS A 694 -25.32 -0.33 -31.75
CA LYS A 694 -24.70 0.84 -32.36
C LYS A 694 -23.61 1.43 -31.49
N ALA A 695 -23.80 1.46 -30.17
CA ALA A 695 -22.77 1.91 -29.22
C ALA A 695 -21.51 1.04 -29.32
N VAL A 696 -21.64 -0.29 -29.30
CA VAL A 696 -20.51 -1.22 -29.42
C VAL A 696 -19.82 -1.09 -30.78
N GLN A 697 -20.55 -1.00 -31.89
CA GLN A 697 -19.95 -0.78 -33.21
C GLN A 697 -19.09 0.49 -33.27
N LEU A 698 -19.58 1.59 -32.70
CA LEU A 698 -18.84 2.84 -32.63
C LEU A 698 -17.62 2.75 -31.69
N TRP A 699 -17.76 2.10 -30.53
CA TRP A 699 -16.63 1.88 -29.64
C TRP A 699 -15.57 0.94 -30.23
N GLU A 700 -15.93 -0.11 -30.96
CA GLU A 700 -14.98 -0.96 -31.67
C GLU A 700 -14.23 -0.17 -32.74
N ARG A 701 -14.92 0.68 -33.50
CA ARG A 701 -14.29 1.62 -34.45
C ARG A 701 -13.31 2.56 -33.75
N ALA A 702 -13.69 3.14 -32.61
CA ALA A 702 -12.82 4.03 -31.85
C ALA A 702 -11.63 3.28 -31.19
N ASP A 703 -11.81 2.03 -30.78
CA ASP A 703 -10.77 1.17 -30.20
C ASP A 703 -9.70 0.78 -31.23
N LEU A 704 -10.11 0.54 -32.49
CA LEU A 704 -9.18 0.37 -33.64
C LEU A 704 -8.32 1.62 -33.85
N LEU A 705 -8.90 2.81 -33.64
CA LEU A 705 -8.21 4.10 -33.66
C LEU A 705 -7.46 4.42 -32.37
N LYS A 706 -7.22 3.41 -31.52
CA LYS A 706 -6.49 3.50 -30.26
C LYS A 706 -7.10 4.42 -29.20
N SER A 707 -8.42 4.65 -29.24
CA SER A 707 -9.10 5.41 -28.18
C SER A 707 -9.00 4.69 -26.82
N PRO A 708 -8.50 5.36 -25.75
CA PRO A 708 -8.49 4.80 -24.40
C PRO A 708 -9.91 4.61 -23.84
N ASP A 709 -10.80 5.58 -24.01
CA ASP A 709 -12.17 5.56 -23.49
C ASP A 709 -13.01 4.44 -24.13
N ALA A 710 -12.84 4.20 -25.43
CA ALA A 710 -13.58 3.17 -26.13
C ALA A 710 -13.25 1.76 -25.61
N ALA A 711 -11.95 1.48 -25.40
CA ALA A 711 -11.51 0.23 -24.78
C ALA A 711 -12.07 0.07 -23.36
N LEU A 712 -12.10 1.14 -22.56
CA LEU A 712 -12.74 1.10 -21.24
C LEU A 712 -14.22 0.73 -21.34
N ASN A 713 -14.97 1.40 -22.22
CA ASN A 713 -16.40 1.19 -22.33
C ASN A 713 -16.71 -0.23 -22.81
N LEU A 714 -15.94 -0.77 -23.76
CA LEU A 714 -16.03 -2.19 -24.16
C LEU A 714 -15.74 -3.12 -22.98
N ALA A 715 -14.72 -2.83 -22.16
CA ALA A 715 -14.45 -3.61 -20.95
C ALA A 715 -15.65 -3.64 -19.99
N VAL A 716 -16.28 -2.47 -19.79
CA VAL A 716 -17.49 -2.35 -18.95
C VAL A 716 -18.63 -3.19 -19.54
N MET A 717 -18.86 -3.14 -20.86
CA MET A 717 -19.89 -3.93 -21.53
C MET A 717 -19.70 -5.44 -21.34
N TYR A 718 -18.46 -5.95 -21.47
CA TYR A 718 -18.13 -7.34 -21.16
C TYR A 718 -18.31 -7.66 -19.67
N SER A 719 -17.85 -6.79 -18.77
CA SER A 719 -17.93 -7.04 -17.32
C SER A 719 -19.36 -7.13 -16.79
N GLN A 720 -20.29 -6.39 -17.42
CA GLN A 720 -21.69 -6.32 -17.05
C GLN A 720 -22.58 -7.28 -17.86
N GLY A 721 -22.03 -7.98 -18.87
CA GLY A 721 -22.80 -8.83 -19.78
C GLY A 721 -23.80 -8.05 -20.64
N ARG A 722 -23.48 -6.80 -20.98
CA ARG A 722 -24.30 -5.93 -21.85
C ARG A 722 -23.82 -5.91 -23.29
N TYR A 723 -22.68 -6.53 -23.58
CA TYR A 723 -22.19 -6.67 -24.95
C TYR A 723 -23.20 -7.50 -25.77
N PRO A 724 -23.71 -7.02 -26.92
CA PRO A 724 -24.73 -7.71 -27.69
C PRO A 724 -24.36 -9.16 -28.06
N GLY A 725 -25.24 -10.10 -27.74
CA GLY A 725 -25.07 -11.53 -28.03
C GLY A 725 -24.00 -12.24 -27.19
N LYS A 726 -23.44 -11.62 -26.14
CA LYS A 726 -22.41 -12.22 -25.28
C LYS A 726 -22.76 -12.12 -23.81
N ALA A 727 -22.53 -13.20 -23.06
CA ALA A 727 -22.66 -13.20 -21.60
C ALA A 727 -21.53 -12.38 -20.94
N ALA A 728 -21.65 -12.12 -19.64
CA ALA A 728 -20.61 -11.43 -18.89
C ALA A 728 -19.29 -12.22 -18.91
N ASP A 729 -18.19 -11.56 -19.28
CA ASP A 729 -16.87 -12.17 -19.40
C ASP A 729 -15.82 -11.28 -18.72
N GLN A 730 -15.38 -11.68 -17.53
CA GLN A 730 -14.41 -10.93 -16.73
C GLN A 730 -13.01 -10.93 -17.35
N TYR A 731 -12.64 -11.96 -18.10
CA TYR A 731 -11.31 -12.05 -18.71
C TYR A 731 -11.22 -11.18 -19.96
N MET A 732 -12.27 -11.15 -20.78
CA MET A 732 -12.37 -10.18 -21.87
C MET A 732 -12.43 -8.75 -21.33
N ALA A 733 -13.18 -8.49 -20.26
CA ALA A 733 -13.15 -7.20 -19.59
C ALA A 733 -11.73 -6.81 -19.13
N TYR A 734 -11.01 -7.73 -18.48
CA TYR A 734 -9.60 -7.53 -18.09
C TYR A 734 -8.71 -7.14 -19.28
N LYS A 735 -8.80 -7.85 -20.41
CA LYS A 735 -8.01 -7.52 -21.62
C LYS A 735 -8.26 -6.10 -22.12
N TYR A 736 -9.52 -5.69 -22.16
CA TYR A 736 -9.87 -4.33 -22.58
C TYR A 736 -9.50 -3.27 -21.53
N TYR A 737 -9.62 -3.57 -20.23
CA TYR A 737 -9.13 -2.68 -19.18
C TYR A 737 -7.61 -2.48 -19.28
N LEU A 738 -6.84 -3.55 -19.48
CA LEU A 738 -5.39 -3.48 -19.68
C LEU A 738 -5.04 -2.60 -20.89
N LYS A 739 -5.67 -2.87 -22.04
CA LYS A 739 -5.50 -2.10 -23.27
C LYS A 739 -5.82 -0.61 -23.08
N SER A 740 -6.88 -0.30 -22.34
CA SER A 740 -7.29 1.07 -22.02
C SER A 740 -6.32 1.76 -21.04
N ALA A 741 -5.83 1.05 -20.03
CA ALA A 741 -4.86 1.55 -19.05
C ALA A 741 -3.50 1.85 -19.70
N GLU A 742 -3.00 0.97 -20.57
CA GLU A 742 -1.76 1.18 -21.34
C GLU A 742 -1.84 2.41 -22.26
N ARG A 743 -3.05 2.78 -22.69
CA ARG A 743 -3.34 4.00 -23.45
C ARG A 743 -3.59 5.24 -22.56
N GLY A 744 -3.40 5.13 -21.25
CA GLY A 744 -3.48 6.25 -20.31
C GLY A 744 -4.87 6.54 -19.74
N HIS A 745 -5.83 5.60 -19.80
CA HIS A 745 -7.13 5.82 -19.17
C HIS A 745 -7.10 5.59 -17.65
N ILE A 746 -7.35 6.63 -16.86
CA ILE A 746 -7.33 6.55 -15.37
C ILE A 746 -8.31 5.53 -14.81
N ARG A 747 -9.60 5.61 -15.19
CA ARG A 747 -10.61 4.68 -14.68
C ARG A 747 -10.30 3.21 -15.02
N ALA A 748 -9.72 2.93 -16.18
CA ALA A 748 -9.33 1.58 -16.57
C ALA A 748 -8.13 1.11 -15.75
N ALA A 749 -7.14 1.98 -15.50
CA ALA A 749 -6.02 1.68 -14.62
C ALA A 749 -6.48 1.31 -13.21
N ILE A 750 -7.50 1.99 -12.67
CA ILE A 750 -8.10 1.63 -11.36
C ILE A 750 -8.79 0.26 -11.43
N GLN A 751 -9.62 0.00 -12.44
CA GLN A 751 -10.28 -1.31 -12.59
C GLN A 751 -9.27 -2.45 -12.79
N LEU A 752 -8.19 -2.19 -13.53
CA LEU A 752 -7.08 -3.13 -13.70
C LEU A 752 -6.38 -3.40 -12.36
N ALA A 753 -6.13 -2.35 -11.58
CA ALA A 753 -5.52 -2.47 -10.26
C ALA A 753 -6.42 -3.26 -9.30
N ASP A 754 -7.73 -2.99 -9.27
CA ASP A 754 -8.72 -3.76 -8.50
C ASP A 754 -8.62 -5.26 -8.85
N ILE A 755 -8.60 -5.59 -10.15
CA ILE A 755 -8.44 -6.97 -10.62
C ILE A 755 -7.10 -7.56 -10.15
N TRP A 756 -5.99 -6.83 -10.24
CA TRP A 756 -4.69 -7.34 -9.80
C TRP A 756 -4.55 -7.51 -8.28
N THR A 757 -5.33 -6.80 -7.46
CA THR A 757 -5.31 -7.03 -6.00
C THR A 757 -5.95 -8.34 -5.56
N VAL A 758 -6.81 -8.92 -6.38
CA VAL A 758 -7.51 -10.19 -6.09
C VAL A 758 -7.05 -11.31 -7.02
N GLY A 759 -6.86 -11.01 -8.29
CA GLY A 759 -6.69 -11.98 -9.39
C GLY A 759 -8.03 -12.42 -9.99
N ILE A 760 -7.95 -13.09 -11.14
CA ILE A 760 -9.07 -13.85 -11.72
C ILE A 760 -8.67 -15.33 -11.63
N PRO A 761 -9.38 -16.17 -10.87
CA PRO A 761 -9.01 -17.57 -10.67
C PRO A 761 -8.70 -18.31 -12.00
N GLY A 762 -7.53 -18.92 -12.08
CA GLY A 762 -7.08 -19.68 -13.26
C GLY A 762 -6.71 -18.87 -14.51
N LEU A 763 -6.92 -17.55 -14.52
CA LEU A 763 -6.76 -16.71 -15.72
C LEU A 763 -5.80 -15.52 -15.51
N VAL A 764 -5.83 -14.89 -14.33
CA VAL A 764 -4.97 -13.73 -14.00
C VAL A 764 -4.47 -13.87 -12.58
N ASN A 765 -3.15 -13.96 -12.41
CA ASN A 765 -2.53 -14.01 -11.10
C ASN A 765 -2.65 -12.67 -10.35
N ARG A 766 -2.71 -12.76 -9.02
CA ARG A 766 -2.67 -11.60 -8.13
C ARG A 766 -1.32 -10.89 -8.23
N ARG A 767 -1.34 -9.56 -8.38
CA ARG A 767 -0.17 -8.69 -8.58
C ARG A 767 -0.33 -7.36 -7.79
N PRO A 768 -0.26 -7.38 -6.45
CA PRO A 768 -0.55 -6.21 -5.62
C PRO A 768 0.43 -5.05 -5.85
N SER A 769 1.73 -5.33 -6.08
CA SER A 769 2.73 -4.30 -6.34
C SER A 769 2.44 -3.53 -7.64
N ASP A 770 1.99 -4.21 -8.69
CA ASP A 770 1.60 -3.57 -9.93
C ASP A 770 0.29 -2.78 -9.80
N ALA A 771 -0.64 -3.28 -8.98
CA ALA A 771 -1.87 -2.56 -8.65
C ALA A 771 -1.56 -1.23 -7.93
N VAL A 772 -0.59 -1.22 -7.00
CA VAL A 772 -0.13 0.00 -6.34
C VAL A 772 0.41 1.03 -7.34
N LEU A 773 1.19 0.61 -8.34
CA LEU A 773 1.74 1.54 -9.32
C LEU A 773 0.64 2.27 -10.12
N TRP A 774 -0.38 1.54 -10.59
CA TRP A 774 -1.51 2.14 -11.31
C TRP A 774 -2.40 2.98 -10.42
N ALA A 775 -2.72 2.51 -9.21
CA ALA A 775 -3.53 3.25 -8.25
C ALA A 775 -2.81 4.53 -7.81
N LYS A 776 -1.50 4.47 -7.56
CA LYS A 776 -0.65 5.64 -7.25
C LYS A 776 -0.70 6.64 -8.40
N TRP A 777 -0.41 6.19 -9.63
CA TRP A 777 -0.44 7.06 -10.81
C TRP A 777 -1.82 7.73 -10.99
N ALA A 778 -2.91 6.98 -10.82
CA ALA A 778 -4.26 7.53 -10.88
C ALA A 778 -4.53 8.55 -9.75
N ALA A 779 -4.08 8.26 -8.53
CA ALA A 779 -4.23 9.14 -7.37
C ALA A 779 -3.40 10.43 -7.49
N GLU A 780 -2.22 10.40 -8.13
CA GLU A 780 -1.37 11.57 -8.37
C GLU A 780 -2.02 12.60 -9.31
N HIS A 781 -3.09 12.25 -10.04
CA HIS A 781 -3.83 13.18 -10.91
C HIS A 781 -4.92 13.99 -10.19
N ASN A 782 -5.00 13.92 -8.86
CA ASN A 782 -6.01 14.63 -8.08
C ASN A 782 -5.73 16.15 -8.05
N GLY A 783 -6.75 16.98 -8.25
CA GLY A 783 -6.55 18.42 -8.38
C GLY A 783 -6.12 19.13 -7.08
N TYR A 784 -6.29 18.50 -5.91
CA TYR A 784 -5.80 19.05 -4.64
C TYR A 784 -4.27 19.00 -4.54
N LEU A 785 -3.64 17.96 -5.09
CA LEU A 785 -2.20 17.92 -5.29
C LEU A 785 -1.75 19.02 -6.25
N GLY A 786 -2.49 19.21 -7.36
CA GLY A 786 -2.21 20.26 -8.33
C GLY A 786 -2.20 21.65 -7.69
N THR A 787 -3.14 21.94 -6.80
CA THR A 787 -3.17 23.21 -6.05
C THR A 787 -1.94 23.41 -5.15
N VAL A 788 -1.40 22.36 -4.53
CA VAL A 788 -0.17 22.47 -3.71
C VAL A 788 1.05 22.69 -4.60
N LEU A 789 1.16 21.95 -5.70
CA LEU A 789 2.25 22.11 -6.68
C LEU A 789 2.24 23.51 -7.31
N ARG A 790 1.06 24.02 -7.66
CA ARG A 790 0.90 25.37 -8.20
C ARG A 790 1.35 26.43 -7.19
N LYS A 791 0.96 26.32 -5.91
CA LYS A 791 1.45 27.22 -4.86
C LYS A 791 2.97 27.17 -4.69
N ALA A 792 3.56 25.99 -4.79
CA ALA A 792 5.01 25.83 -4.70
C ALA A 792 5.73 26.52 -5.87
N LEU A 793 5.21 26.34 -7.08
CA LEU A 793 5.73 26.95 -8.31
C LEU A 793 5.53 28.46 -8.33
N ASP A 794 4.35 28.96 -7.97
CA ASP A 794 4.09 30.40 -7.92
C ASP A 794 4.98 31.10 -6.88
N SER A 795 5.27 30.41 -5.76
CA SER A 795 6.23 30.91 -4.75
C SER A 795 7.64 30.98 -5.34
N TYR A 796 8.06 29.95 -6.10
CA TYR A 796 9.35 29.94 -6.80
C TYR A 796 9.47 31.09 -7.79
N LEU A 797 8.46 31.28 -8.65
CA LEU A 797 8.42 32.35 -9.66
C LEU A 797 8.44 33.75 -9.03
N ARG A 798 7.93 33.90 -7.81
CA ARG A 798 8.01 35.14 -7.00
C ARG A 798 9.30 35.25 -6.17
N SER A 799 10.25 34.35 -6.36
CA SER A 799 11.51 34.26 -5.60
C SER A 799 11.35 33.99 -4.10
N ASP A 800 10.20 33.46 -3.67
CA ASP A 800 9.96 33.00 -2.29
C ASP A 800 10.37 31.52 -2.16
N MET A 801 11.70 31.31 -2.07
CA MET A 801 12.30 29.98 -2.05
C MET A 801 11.90 29.15 -0.82
N PHE A 802 11.66 29.80 0.32
CA PHE A 802 11.28 29.10 1.55
C PHE A 802 9.87 28.49 1.43
N ASN A 803 8.88 29.27 1.01
CA ASN A 803 7.52 28.75 0.82
C ASN A 803 7.44 27.77 -0.35
N SER A 804 8.24 28.00 -1.41
CA SER A 804 8.38 27.02 -2.49
C SER A 804 8.88 25.67 -1.96
N LEU A 805 9.97 25.68 -1.18
CA LEU A 805 10.53 24.48 -0.57
C LEU A 805 9.51 23.76 0.32
N LEU A 806 8.81 24.49 1.18
CA LEU A 806 7.81 23.92 2.08
C LEU A 806 6.66 23.24 1.32
N TYR A 807 6.10 23.90 0.30
CA TYR A 807 5.00 23.31 -0.47
C TYR A 807 5.47 22.15 -1.35
N TYR A 808 6.66 22.21 -1.93
CA TYR A 808 7.24 21.06 -2.62
C TYR A 808 7.55 19.92 -1.65
N MET A 809 8.01 20.17 -0.43
CA MET A 809 8.18 19.13 0.61
C MET A 809 6.85 18.47 0.95
N MET A 810 5.78 19.25 1.11
CA MET A 810 4.44 18.71 1.34
C MET A 810 3.96 17.79 0.21
N ALA A 811 4.41 18.02 -1.04
CA ALA A 811 4.12 17.17 -2.18
C ALA A 811 5.11 16.00 -2.34
N ALA A 812 6.37 16.19 -1.93
CA ALA A 812 7.43 15.19 -2.01
C ALA A 812 7.20 14.03 -1.03
N GLU A 813 6.72 14.33 0.18
CA GLU A 813 6.33 13.31 1.17
C GLU A 813 5.12 12.47 0.73
N LEU A 814 4.39 12.90 -0.31
CA LEU A 814 3.31 12.11 -0.93
C LEU A 814 3.84 11.04 -1.90
N GLY A 815 5.15 11.06 -2.19
CA GLY A 815 5.78 10.21 -3.17
C GLY A 815 5.73 10.74 -4.61
N TYR A 816 5.38 12.01 -4.82
CA TYR A 816 5.33 12.61 -6.15
C TYR A 816 6.75 12.96 -6.63
N ALA A 817 7.25 12.22 -7.64
CA ALA A 817 8.65 12.24 -8.04
C ALA A 817 9.16 13.63 -8.47
N VAL A 818 8.34 14.43 -9.17
CA VAL A 818 8.72 15.78 -9.59
C VAL A 818 8.89 16.70 -8.38
N ALA A 819 8.05 16.56 -7.36
CA ALA A 819 8.22 17.32 -6.12
C ALA A 819 9.46 16.86 -5.35
N GLN A 820 9.75 15.56 -5.29
CA GLN A 820 10.99 15.06 -4.70
C GLN A 820 12.22 15.67 -5.39
N PHE A 821 12.25 15.67 -6.73
CA PHE A 821 13.29 16.35 -7.48
C PHE A 821 13.39 17.84 -7.11
N ASN A 822 12.27 18.56 -7.13
CA ASN A 822 12.25 20.01 -6.90
C ASN A 822 12.69 20.37 -5.48
N VAL A 823 12.36 19.55 -4.47
CA VAL A 823 12.90 19.72 -3.11
C VAL A 823 14.41 19.55 -3.09
N ALA A 824 14.93 18.49 -3.72
CA ALA A 824 16.37 18.26 -3.79
C ALA A 824 17.09 19.44 -4.45
N TYR A 825 16.56 19.92 -5.57
CA TYR A 825 17.08 21.08 -6.30
C TYR A 825 17.02 22.37 -5.46
N LEU A 826 15.92 22.64 -4.75
CA LEU A 826 15.82 23.82 -3.90
C LEU A 826 16.76 23.75 -2.69
N CYS A 827 16.95 22.56 -2.12
CA CYS A 827 17.90 22.36 -1.03
C CYS A 827 19.34 22.62 -1.51
N ASP A 828 19.69 22.16 -2.71
CA ASP A 828 20.97 22.40 -3.35
C ASP A 828 21.23 23.90 -3.57
N GLN A 829 20.31 24.59 -4.26
CA GLN A 829 20.45 26.01 -4.61
C GLN A 829 20.47 26.96 -3.40
N ASN A 830 19.94 26.55 -2.25
CA ASN A 830 19.82 27.40 -1.06
C ASN A 830 20.72 26.92 0.10
N THR A 831 21.72 26.09 -0.19
CA THR A 831 22.74 25.64 0.77
C THR A 831 23.49 26.84 1.35
N GLY A 832 23.50 26.99 2.68
CA GLY A 832 24.17 28.11 3.36
C GLY A 832 23.44 29.46 3.27
N SER A 833 22.27 29.52 2.60
CA SER A 833 21.38 30.68 2.61
C SER A 833 20.45 30.62 3.84
N PHE A 834 19.18 30.23 3.68
CA PHE A 834 18.25 30.03 4.80
C PHE A 834 18.23 28.60 5.34
N LEU A 835 18.97 27.68 4.70
CA LEU A 835 19.11 26.29 5.11
C LEU A 835 20.47 26.06 5.78
N ASP A 836 20.44 25.35 6.91
CA ASP A 836 21.64 24.84 7.55
C ASP A 836 22.35 23.82 6.64
N LEU A 837 23.68 23.83 6.66
CA LEU A 837 24.53 22.95 5.84
C LEU A 837 24.19 21.47 6.09
N THR A 838 24.00 21.08 7.35
CA THR A 838 23.71 19.69 7.71
C THR A 838 22.34 19.24 7.19
N PHE A 839 21.34 20.12 7.30
CA PHE A 839 20.00 19.87 6.79
C PHE A 839 19.99 19.81 5.25
N ALA A 840 20.65 20.75 4.58
CA ALA A 840 20.72 20.82 3.13
C ALA A 840 21.36 19.55 2.55
N ALA A 841 22.48 19.10 3.11
CA ALA A 841 23.14 17.85 2.71
C ALA A 841 22.20 16.64 2.82
N HIS A 842 21.56 16.47 3.99
CA HIS A 842 20.62 15.36 4.21
C HIS A 842 19.39 15.45 3.30
N CYS A 843 18.88 16.67 3.07
CA CYS A 843 17.76 16.94 2.17
C CYS A 843 18.09 16.51 0.73
N MET A 844 19.22 16.99 0.19
CA MET A 844 19.68 16.63 -1.15
C MET A 844 19.82 15.12 -1.32
N TRP A 845 20.53 14.46 -0.40
CA TRP A 845 20.70 13.01 -0.46
C TRP A 845 19.36 12.27 -0.44
N THR A 846 18.50 12.61 0.50
CA THR A 846 17.22 11.91 0.69
C THR A 846 16.35 12.03 -0.55
N TYR A 847 16.19 13.25 -1.07
CA TYR A 847 15.25 13.48 -2.16
C TYR A 847 15.82 13.14 -3.54
N TYR A 848 17.13 13.30 -3.81
CA TYR A 848 17.71 12.75 -5.03
C TYR A 848 17.64 11.22 -5.05
N ASN A 849 17.94 10.56 -3.92
CA ASN A 849 17.81 9.10 -3.82
C ASN A 849 16.37 8.62 -4.08
N LEU A 850 15.36 9.30 -3.51
CA LEU A 850 13.95 8.99 -3.82
C LEU A 850 13.61 9.24 -5.30
N THR A 851 14.17 10.29 -5.90
CA THR A 851 13.91 10.64 -7.30
C THR A 851 14.48 9.58 -8.26
N ILE A 852 15.70 9.06 -8.01
CA ILE A 852 16.31 8.03 -8.86
C ILE A 852 15.60 6.68 -8.79
N GLN A 853 14.86 6.42 -7.70
CA GLN A 853 14.03 5.22 -7.53
C GLN A 853 12.69 5.31 -8.30
N SER A 854 12.36 6.46 -8.88
CA SER A 854 11.17 6.62 -9.69
C SER A 854 11.27 5.84 -11.01
N ARG A 855 10.12 5.53 -11.64
CA ARG A 855 10.07 4.74 -12.88
C ARG A 855 10.83 5.38 -14.05
N ASN A 856 10.87 6.71 -14.10
CA ASN A 856 11.59 7.46 -15.13
C ASN A 856 12.27 8.66 -14.47
N PRO A 857 13.44 8.45 -13.84
CA PRO A 857 14.14 9.51 -13.13
C PRO A 857 14.70 10.53 -14.11
N ASP A 858 14.62 11.80 -13.74
CA ASP A 858 15.24 12.86 -14.52
C ASP A 858 16.77 12.71 -14.52
N THR A 859 17.40 12.90 -15.67
CA THR A 859 18.85 12.68 -15.82
C THR A 859 19.68 13.60 -14.94
N TYR A 860 19.20 14.81 -14.63
CA TYR A 860 19.88 15.72 -13.71
C TYR A 860 20.00 15.11 -12.31
N ALA A 861 18.96 14.41 -11.83
CA ALA A 861 19.02 13.74 -10.52
C ALA A 861 20.02 12.58 -10.51
N LEU A 862 20.15 11.84 -11.61
CA LEU A 862 21.16 10.78 -11.74
C LEU A 862 22.58 11.36 -11.65
N ILE A 863 22.85 12.45 -12.39
CA ILE A 863 24.14 13.14 -12.33
C ILE A 863 24.42 13.62 -10.91
N ARG A 864 23.49 14.37 -10.30
CA ARG A 864 23.70 14.92 -8.96
C ARG A 864 23.84 13.85 -7.89
N MET A 865 23.11 12.73 -7.99
CA MET A 865 23.32 11.62 -7.07
C MET A 865 24.71 10.99 -7.26
N GLY A 866 25.18 10.86 -8.50
CA GLY A 866 26.54 10.44 -8.81
C GLY A 866 27.59 11.37 -8.19
N ASP A 867 27.39 12.69 -8.30
CA ASP A 867 28.29 13.70 -7.71
C ASP A 867 28.32 13.59 -6.18
N LEU A 868 27.16 13.42 -5.53
CA LEU A 868 27.07 13.21 -4.08
C LEU A 868 27.79 11.93 -3.61
N LEU A 869 27.74 10.86 -4.41
CA LEU A 869 28.44 9.60 -4.15
C LEU A 869 29.95 9.72 -4.38
N TYR A 870 30.34 10.51 -5.39
CA TYR A 870 31.73 10.80 -5.74
C TYR A 870 32.43 11.67 -4.70
N GLU A 871 31.76 12.73 -4.24
CA GLU A 871 32.30 13.64 -3.21
C GLU A 871 32.40 12.96 -1.84
N GLY A 872 31.39 12.14 -1.50
CA GLY A 872 31.18 11.60 -0.15
C GLY A 872 30.51 12.66 0.74
N GLN A 873 29.39 12.32 1.37
CA GLN A 873 28.65 13.26 2.24
C GLN A 873 28.85 12.97 3.73
N GLY A 874 29.31 13.98 4.48
CA GLY A 874 29.48 13.90 5.93
C GLY A 874 30.48 12.81 6.32
N ASP A 875 30.04 11.84 7.13
CA ASP A 875 30.84 10.68 7.54
C ASP A 875 30.88 9.55 6.48
N ARG A 876 30.17 9.70 5.34
CA ARG A 876 30.13 8.65 4.31
C ARG A 876 31.35 8.71 3.41
N GLN A 877 31.97 7.55 3.21
CA GLN A 877 33.06 7.37 2.27
C GLN A 877 32.58 7.52 0.82
N LYS A 878 33.51 7.92 -0.05
CA LYS A 878 33.29 7.97 -1.50
C LYS A 878 32.89 6.58 -2.02
N ASP A 879 31.82 6.52 -2.80
CA ASP A 879 31.37 5.30 -3.46
C ASP A 879 31.42 5.49 -4.98
N LEU A 880 32.63 5.31 -5.53
CA LEU A 880 32.91 5.50 -6.95
C LEU A 880 32.18 4.48 -7.83
N TYR A 881 31.88 3.28 -7.31
CA TYR A 881 31.13 2.26 -8.04
C TYR A 881 29.70 2.71 -8.29
N SER A 882 29.00 3.10 -7.22
CA SER A 882 27.63 3.59 -7.33
C SER A 882 27.57 4.90 -8.13
N ALA A 883 28.58 5.77 -8.00
CA ALA A 883 28.68 6.98 -8.82
C ALA A 883 28.77 6.65 -10.33
N ALA A 884 29.65 5.73 -10.71
CA ALA A 884 29.79 5.27 -12.09
C ALA A 884 28.48 4.66 -12.62
N GLU A 885 27.76 3.89 -11.78
CA GLU A 885 26.45 3.34 -12.12
C GLU A 885 25.40 4.44 -12.40
N MET A 886 25.39 5.51 -11.61
CA MET A 886 24.51 6.66 -11.83
C MET A 886 24.86 7.40 -13.13
N TYR A 887 26.14 7.69 -13.37
CA TYR A 887 26.59 8.36 -14.60
C TYR A 887 26.31 7.51 -15.85
N LYS A 888 26.48 6.19 -15.77
CA LYS A 888 26.08 5.24 -16.81
C LYS A 888 24.59 5.34 -17.12
N GLN A 889 23.73 5.34 -16.10
CA GLN A 889 22.29 5.44 -16.29
C GLN A 889 21.87 6.78 -16.93
N ALA A 890 22.60 7.87 -16.66
CA ALA A 890 22.40 9.15 -17.33
C ALA A 890 22.87 9.09 -18.80
N ALA A 891 24.03 8.50 -19.06
CA ALA A 891 24.60 8.33 -20.39
C ALA A 891 23.70 7.50 -21.32
N LEU A 892 23.13 6.39 -20.82
CA LEU A 892 22.16 5.56 -21.55
C LEU A 892 20.86 6.31 -21.92
N ARG A 893 20.52 7.35 -21.16
CA ARG A 893 19.40 8.26 -21.44
C ARG A 893 19.82 9.46 -22.29
N LYS A 894 20.93 9.34 -23.03
CA LYS A 894 21.50 10.37 -23.93
C LYS A 894 21.92 11.66 -23.23
N ASN A 895 22.18 11.65 -21.92
CA ASN A 895 22.71 12.83 -21.25
C ASN A 895 24.25 12.88 -21.43
N PRO A 896 24.81 13.93 -22.06
CA PRO A 896 26.25 14.04 -22.31
C PRO A 896 27.10 14.11 -21.04
N GLN A 897 26.58 14.72 -19.97
CA GLN A 897 27.29 14.83 -18.69
C GLN A 897 27.60 13.46 -18.10
N GLY A 898 26.75 12.45 -18.35
CA GLY A 898 27.01 11.07 -17.90
C GLY A 898 28.27 10.49 -18.56
N TRP A 899 28.44 10.71 -19.86
CA TRP A 899 29.66 10.30 -20.58
C TRP A 899 30.88 11.07 -20.09
N TYR A 900 30.73 12.38 -19.88
CA TYR A 900 31.80 13.24 -19.41
C TYR A 900 32.30 12.82 -18.02
N ASN A 901 31.38 12.59 -17.07
CA ASN A 901 31.72 12.21 -15.70
C ASN A 901 32.34 10.81 -15.62
N LEU A 902 31.90 9.87 -16.47
CA LEU A 902 32.58 8.56 -16.60
C LEU A 902 34.02 8.73 -17.11
N GLY A 903 34.25 9.66 -18.04
CA GLY A 903 35.57 10.03 -18.51
C GLY A 903 36.43 10.60 -17.36
N LEU A 904 35.87 11.53 -16.59
CA LEU A 904 36.55 12.12 -15.43
C LEU A 904 36.98 11.08 -14.40
N LEU A 905 36.09 10.12 -14.07
CA LEU A 905 36.45 9.02 -13.17
C LEU A 905 37.63 8.20 -13.74
N ALA A 906 37.62 7.91 -15.04
CA ALA A 906 38.71 7.20 -15.69
C ALA A 906 40.02 8.01 -15.67
N GLU A 907 39.99 9.33 -15.93
CA GLU A 907 41.17 10.22 -15.86
C GLU A 907 41.79 10.28 -14.45
N GLU A 908 40.96 10.14 -13.41
CA GLU A 908 41.43 10.07 -12.02
C GLU A 908 42.00 8.69 -11.64
N GLY A 909 42.11 7.77 -12.59
CA GLY A 909 42.64 6.42 -12.42
C GLY A 909 41.63 5.41 -11.87
N TYR A 910 40.34 5.76 -11.79
CA TYR A 910 39.30 4.81 -11.41
C TYR A 910 38.96 3.89 -12.59
N ARG A 911 39.23 2.59 -12.40
CA ARG A 911 38.90 1.59 -13.41
C ARG A 911 37.40 1.32 -13.44
N LEU A 912 36.75 1.76 -14.52
CA LEU A 912 35.31 1.56 -14.71
C LEU A 912 34.94 0.05 -14.63
N PRO A 913 33.86 -0.31 -13.91
CA PRO A 913 33.42 -1.69 -13.80
C PRO A 913 33.07 -2.31 -15.15
N LEU A 914 33.34 -3.61 -15.31
CA LEU A 914 33.01 -4.33 -16.54
C LEU A 914 31.50 -4.30 -16.84
N SER A 915 30.64 -4.38 -15.81
CA SER A 915 29.19 -4.24 -15.94
C SER A 915 28.80 -2.91 -16.61
N VAL A 916 29.41 -1.81 -16.17
CA VAL A 916 29.19 -0.47 -16.73
C VAL A 916 29.62 -0.43 -18.21
N LEU A 917 30.79 -0.95 -18.54
CA LEU A 917 31.28 -0.97 -19.91
C LEU A 917 30.44 -1.85 -20.84
N ILE A 918 29.95 -3.00 -20.37
CA ILE A 918 29.07 -3.90 -21.14
C ILE A 918 27.79 -3.16 -21.54
N ASP A 919 27.10 -2.55 -20.58
CA ASP A 919 25.85 -1.83 -20.83
C ASP A 919 26.03 -0.65 -21.80
N LEU A 920 27.21 -0.02 -21.78
CA LEU A 920 27.58 1.06 -22.71
C LEU A 920 28.09 0.54 -24.06
N GLY A 921 28.25 -0.77 -24.25
CA GLY A 921 28.82 -1.36 -25.47
C GLY A 921 30.30 -1.01 -25.68
N LEU A 922 31.07 -1.02 -24.60
CA LEU A 922 32.51 -0.71 -24.54
C LEU A 922 33.31 -1.83 -23.85
N SER A 923 32.77 -3.06 -23.78
CA SER A 923 33.39 -4.20 -23.09
C SER A 923 34.81 -4.51 -23.59
N ASP A 924 35.06 -4.33 -24.89
CA ASP A 924 36.35 -4.62 -25.51
C ASP A 924 37.47 -3.67 -25.02
N LEU A 925 37.09 -2.53 -24.45
CA LEU A 925 38.01 -1.54 -23.90
C LEU A 925 38.39 -1.80 -22.44
N TYR A 926 37.86 -2.85 -21.79
CA TYR A 926 38.13 -3.12 -20.37
C TYR A 926 39.61 -3.40 -20.05
N LEU A 927 40.36 -3.95 -21.02
CA LEU A 927 41.81 -4.19 -20.94
C LEU A 927 42.62 -3.26 -21.88
N ALA A 928 41.96 -2.33 -22.56
CA ALA A 928 42.62 -1.42 -23.49
C ALA A 928 43.39 -0.31 -22.75
N ASP A 929 44.24 0.42 -23.49
CA ASP A 929 44.91 1.60 -22.96
C ASP A 929 43.88 2.67 -22.55
N GLU A 930 44.16 3.36 -21.45
CA GLU A 930 43.28 4.34 -20.83
C GLU A 930 42.90 5.44 -21.82
N SER A 931 43.83 5.84 -22.69
CA SER A 931 43.58 6.83 -23.74
C SER A 931 42.53 6.40 -24.76
N LEU A 932 42.39 5.09 -25.03
CA LEU A 932 41.37 4.57 -25.95
C LEU A 932 39.99 4.61 -25.31
N LEU A 933 39.90 4.27 -24.01
CA LEU A 933 38.68 4.38 -23.24
C LEU A 933 38.22 5.84 -23.14
N LEU A 934 39.12 6.75 -22.74
CA LEU A 934 38.83 8.18 -22.64
C LEU A 934 38.41 8.80 -23.97
N ASN A 935 39.08 8.42 -25.08
CA ASN A 935 38.67 8.83 -26.42
C ASN A 935 37.24 8.36 -26.72
N ALA A 936 36.92 7.09 -26.46
CA ALA A 936 35.58 6.56 -26.70
C ALA A 936 34.51 7.30 -25.86
N LEU A 937 34.78 7.58 -24.58
CA LEU A 937 33.85 8.27 -23.68
C LEU A 937 33.63 9.73 -24.10
N TYR A 938 34.68 10.53 -24.28
CA TYR A 938 34.54 11.94 -24.65
C TYR A 938 34.06 12.15 -26.08
N LYS A 939 34.39 11.23 -27.01
CA LYS A 939 33.81 11.25 -28.36
C LYS A 939 32.30 11.03 -28.30
N ARG A 940 31.82 10.06 -27.53
CA ARG A 940 30.37 9.84 -27.33
C ARG A 940 29.69 11.01 -26.62
N CYS A 941 30.38 11.69 -25.70
CA CYS A 941 29.86 12.94 -25.14
C CYS A 941 29.69 14.02 -26.23
N ARG A 942 30.75 14.30 -26.99
CA ARG A 942 30.77 15.34 -28.03
C ARG A 942 29.73 15.07 -29.13
N ASP A 943 29.59 13.82 -29.52
CA ASP A 943 28.68 13.39 -30.59
C ASP A 943 27.22 13.26 -30.11
N SER A 944 26.89 13.79 -28.92
CA SER A 944 25.52 13.84 -28.41
C SER A 944 24.68 14.92 -29.11
N GLU A 945 23.35 14.85 -28.95
CA GLU A 945 22.40 15.79 -29.57
C GLU A 945 22.42 17.19 -28.91
N ASP A 946 23.05 17.34 -27.75
CA ASP A 946 23.08 18.58 -26.98
C ASP A 946 24.23 19.51 -27.44
N THR A 947 23.85 20.66 -28.01
CA THR A 947 24.81 21.63 -28.55
C THR A 947 25.73 22.21 -27.49
N ASP A 948 25.26 22.33 -26.26
CA ASP A 948 26.02 22.96 -25.18
C ASP A 948 27.17 22.07 -24.70
N SER A 949 27.04 20.76 -24.91
CA SER A 949 28.06 19.76 -24.57
C SER A 949 29.23 19.69 -25.55
N TYR A 950 29.07 20.19 -26.78
CA TYR A 950 30.03 20.01 -27.86
C TYR A 950 31.40 20.61 -27.51
N LEU A 951 31.42 21.84 -26.99
CA LEU A 951 32.67 22.54 -26.69
C LEU A 951 33.42 21.91 -25.50
N PRO A 952 32.82 21.71 -24.31
CA PRO A 952 33.48 21.04 -23.19
C PRO A 952 34.02 19.65 -23.55
N CYS A 953 33.22 18.83 -24.24
CA CYS A 953 33.63 17.47 -24.58
C CYS A 953 34.68 17.43 -25.70
N SER A 954 34.68 18.41 -26.62
CA SER A 954 35.77 18.57 -27.59
C SER A 954 37.09 18.98 -26.93
N LEU A 955 37.04 19.85 -25.91
CA LEU A 955 38.22 20.28 -25.17
C LEU A 955 38.81 19.13 -24.33
N ALA A 956 37.96 18.35 -23.65
CA ALA A 956 38.40 17.15 -22.94
C ALA A 956 39.02 16.12 -23.90
N LEU A 957 38.37 15.87 -25.05
CA LEU A 957 38.91 14.98 -26.08
C LEU A 957 40.26 15.48 -26.64
N TYR A 958 40.42 16.79 -26.82
CA TYR A 958 41.68 17.40 -27.23
C TYR A 958 42.78 17.23 -26.17
N ASN A 959 42.44 17.36 -24.88
CA ASN A 959 43.37 17.10 -23.79
C ASN A 959 43.89 15.64 -23.81
N VAL A 960 43.02 14.65 -24.06
CA VAL A 960 43.43 13.25 -24.23
C VAL A 960 44.43 13.08 -25.36
N TYR A 961 44.21 13.75 -26.51
CA TYR A 961 45.16 13.71 -27.62
C TYR A 961 46.51 14.37 -27.27
N LEU A 962 46.50 15.49 -26.53
CA LEU A 962 47.72 16.14 -26.06
C LEU A 962 48.53 15.25 -25.09
N GLN A 963 47.85 14.59 -24.15
CA GLN A 963 48.49 13.69 -23.19
C GLN A 963 49.09 12.46 -23.89
N SER A 964 48.35 11.87 -24.83
CA SER A 964 48.86 10.78 -25.68
C SER A 964 50.09 11.24 -26.48
N PHE A 965 50.03 12.43 -27.08
CA PHE A 965 51.16 13.00 -27.82
C PHE A 965 52.38 13.18 -26.91
N GLN A 966 52.24 13.76 -25.70
CA GLN A 966 53.35 13.92 -24.76
C GLN A 966 53.97 12.58 -24.33
N LYS A 967 53.16 11.56 -24.08
CA LYS A 967 53.63 10.21 -23.69
C LYS A 967 54.47 9.59 -24.80
N HIS A 968 54.02 9.68 -26.06
CA HIS A 968 54.76 9.13 -27.21
C HIS A 968 55.96 10.00 -27.62
N TYR A 969 55.87 11.32 -27.49
CA TYR A 969 56.95 12.26 -27.84
C TYR A 969 58.13 12.17 -26.87
N SER A 970 57.87 11.98 -25.56
CA SER A 970 58.94 11.76 -24.57
C SER A 970 59.67 10.42 -24.76
N ALA A 971 58.96 9.38 -25.21
CA ALA A 971 59.56 8.09 -25.59
C ALA A 971 60.42 8.21 -26.85
N ALA A 972 59.97 8.98 -27.85
CA ALA A 972 60.72 9.23 -29.08
C ALA A 972 62.02 10.01 -28.83
N ILE A 973 62.03 11.00 -27.93
CA ILE A 973 63.26 11.71 -27.52
C ILE A 973 64.20 10.81 -26.71
N LYS A 974 63.69 10.01 -25.77
CA LYS A 974 64.51 9.02 -25.06
C LYS A 974 65.14 8.00 -26.01
N PHE A 975 64.42 7.60 -27.05
CA PHE A 975 64.95 6.70 -28.08
C PHE A 975 65.97 7.40 -28.97
N SER A 976 65.71 8.63 -29.45
CA SER A 976 66.64 9.37 -30.30
C SER A 976 67.92 9.79 -29.56
N THR A 977 67.82 10.14 -28.26
CA THR A 977 68.99 10.41 -27.41
C THR A 977 69.79 9.15 -27.12
N ALA A 978 69.15 8.01 -26.85
CA ALA A 978 69.84 6.73 -26.70
C ALA A 978 70.55 6.31 -27.99
N VAL A 979 69.88 6.45 -29.14
CA VAL A 979 70.47 6.20 -30.46
C VAL A 979 71.61 7.17 -30.75
N ALA A 980 71.50 8.45 -30.41
CA ALA A 980 72.58 9.42 -30.58
C ALA A 980 73.80 9.11 -29.70
N VAL A 981 73.59 8.66 -28.46
CA VAL A 981 74.68 8.26 -27.54
C VAL A 981 75.38 6.98 -28.01
N VAL A 982 74.70 6.06 -28.69
CA VAL A 982 75.29 4.81 -29.23
C VAL A 982 75.88 5.00 -30.65
N ALA A 983 75.28 5.85 -31.48
CA ALA A 983 75.73 6.11 -32.85
C ALA A 983 76.90 7.12 -32.91
N ALA A 984 76.97 8.09 -31.99
CA ALA A 984 78.05 9.08 -32.02
C ALA A 984 79.46 8.47 -31.84
N PRO A 985 79.71 7.51 -30.93
CA PRO A 985 81.04 6.89 -30.80
C PRO A 985 81.41 6.01 -32.00
N THR A 986 80.43 5.32 -32.60
CA THR A 986 80.67 4.44 -33.76
C THR A 986 80.95 5.26 -35.03
N ILE A 987 80.25 6.38 -35.23
CA ILE A 987 80.54 7.33 -36.31
C ILE A 987 81.89 8.01 -36.08
N PHE A 988 82.25 8.38 -34.85
CA PHE A 988 83.59 8.93 -34.55
C PHE A 988 84.71 7.90 -34.77
N LEU A 989 84.50 6.62 -34.47
CA LEU A 989 85.45 5.55 -34.77
C LEU A 989 85.60 5.30 -36.28
N ILE A 990 84.50 5.35 -37.04
CA ILE A 990 84.52 5.21 -38.51
C ILE A 990 85.22 6.42 -39.15
N ILE A 991 84.87 7.65 -38.75
CA ILE A 991 85.50 8.88 -39.27
C ILE A 991 86.97 8.97 -38.84
N GLY A 992 87.29 8.60 -37.60
CA GLY A 992 88.67 8.50 -37.12
C GLY A 992 89.47 7.44 -37.87
N GLY A 993 88.88 6.29 -38.18
CA GLY A 993 89.50 5.24 -38.99
C GLY A 993 89.72 5.63 -40.46
N VAL A 994 88.79 6.40 -41.05
CA VAL A 994 88.91 6.91 -42.42
C VAL A 994 89.94 8.05 -42.51
N LEU A 995 90.03 8.92 -41.51
CA LEU A 995 91.08 9.94 -41.42
C LEU A 995 92.47 9.32 -41.19
N ARG A 996 92.59 8.27 -40.36
CA ARG A 996 93.87 7.58 -40.15
C ARG A 996 94.36 6.82 -41.39
N ARG A 997 93.45 6.31 -42.23
CA ARG A 997 93.80 5.70 -43.53
C ARG A 997 94.21 6.72 -44.60
N ARG A 998 93.75 7.97 -44.54
CA ARG A 998 94.19 9.03 -45.47
C ARG A 998 95.54 9.66 -45.13
N VAL A 999 96.02 9.55 -43.88
CA VAL A 999 97.33 10.08 -43.48
C VAL A 999 98.49 9.11 -43.75
N LEU A 1000 98.22 7.82 -44.05
CA LEU A 1000 99.24 6.80 -44.34
C LEU A 1000 99.40 6.47 -45.85
N SER A 1001 98.81 7.25 -46.75
CA SER A 1001 98.97 7.08 -48.21
C SER A 1001 99.63 8.27 -48.92
N VAL A 1002 100.30 9.13 -48.16
CA VAL A 1002 101.24 10.15 -48.67
C VAL A 1002 102.59 9.94 -48.00
N SER A 1003 103.31 8.93 -48.50
CA SER A 1003 104.77 8.77 -48.47
C SER A 1003 105.16 7.90 -49.66
#